data_AF-A0AAE2ZAD1-F1
#
_entry.id   AF-A0AAE2ZAD1-F1
#
_cell.length_a   1.000
_cell.length_b   1.000
_cell.length_c   1.000
_cell.angle_alpha   90.00
_cell.angle_beta   90.00
_cell.angle_gamma   90.00
#
_symmetry.space_group_name_H-M   'P 1'
#
loop_
_entity.id
_entity.type
_entity.pdbx_description
1 polymer ?
#
loop_
_entity_poly.entity_id
_entity_poly.type
_entity_poly.pdbx_seq_one_letter_code
_entity_poly.pdbx_strand_id
1 'polypeptide(L)'
;MIGIIIGSSAIPVIGLIVAGSLLIGGMVYTGIRAVEKIEEELGESLGWDEKAREGIRAALGFPPSDNILNRFSYKQHLAYFKNINWQQDLDTFKSSFLYQGFDEHLQLVGKPILVEHIKHYIYYRNNSKIISSAEFADVDNRGPLSHIDSDEIGPYYTIEQINFIRENYHYDSQDNRWVKSFQTQRVNELNFNYRFRLVNKTAPIAYKNIGEEVANDIIVLNPEYDSLLLKQFLHKNELITFYNIKKKQSVATQLSSLSASELRLFQARNNYTNTIHPDINNDIRVNRLGNEFLNQPIDIARELLSEKPRVIYEGMQNIGYRYENEAKQKNISFNPGNGTDIIVGKKNSKNLFNINAGSKFLVGGEKDDIINLSLLFDNNIEESNEIYFDGNGGDNSIIIKDIPSNSKIDIDLNNITSEVTFINHKVKKIHLRNVNDVMLIGDSSTIAELLGNKESNTLDVGAMTAFIQGMEGDDQLIFESGIVNGGEGNDSYFLRRVDWHNNQDELNDNLLELSAVIIENTQGQSRVNLGYMLSEIKDASISGNDLILNIEIKSAESETKILTLNVTLKNTYKIDNNGREIFHRYQLYTKDGFVLNTKLNHLDSSASHIISENIFNITYQGGASSTISIDESEKTISVDNKIYGQPLWGDFKFHGLASKLEYKGKSNDDHLLMVSRNSHIMVTKGRDVYQVNPDQIFQGKIIFDFSNIKPEMEDEFDMTILLPYENGFDIKTLGTSMFLYDKFSNEKIEISFINLSYPISKEIYIKDGHANLFRIKMGQDSHNIEPIECLELPTVNNDYIKIPKGYNFRYPILDTNNGDDLIEDNSMIGNIINSGEGNDIIISNGGGNVLYGGNGDDYVYGGENSDLILSDLGNDKLDGQGGDDHYLIDGSKGGGNTEILDQVGFNNIHLFNFKTQYEVIEEREDTYHLYTSQSNLRTVKVKMPQNNKNSNNQVYHHQRLPSHMPVHIHNDGMAHLVRYLAEQRQYKKKLAPEQIWHPMDEFKNFSNELSFSSILDTKTKNIHISENTPFRRLFIRTRGPEQKVWDKSGIGRVFKAQAVIGAISIPDGIYGNNVLYASTSDTNLYGGEGNDVFISNGSNGLLTDASGKNSFIINGEIVGWNSLYSLGGENTVYLINFNKDVIREEPDHRSNATRYIYTSDQGRSVKIFQYPNTIAPTVVHVQSLEGQNEHSTQQKLDHLVETLATLRLQDEENCIGIQDIEHLQLNWEPANLIDNYMKKAS
;
A
#
# COMPACT_ATOMS: atom_id res chain seq x y z
N MET A 1 51.14 11.69 -1.54
CA MET A 1 52.39 10.90 -1.38
C MET A 1 52.97 11.24 0.00
N ILE A 2 53.24 10.25 0.87
CA ILE A 2 54.20 10.22 2.01
C ILE A 2 53.84 9.00 2.88
N GLY A 3 54.83 8.14 3.14
CA GLY A 3 54.77 7.11 4.17
C GLY A 3 55.54 5.84 3.81
N ILE A 4 56.86 5.83 4.03
CA ILE A 4 57.65 4.74 4.64
C ILE A 4 59.04 5.31 4.96
N ILE A 5 59.35 5.39 6.25
CA ILE A 5 60.64 5.81 6.82
C ILE A 5 61.55 4.59 7.01
N ILE A 6 62.83 4.87 6.76
CA ILE A 6 64.06 4.09 6.89
C ILE A 6 64.32 3.58 8.32
N GLY A 7 64.93 2.39 8.43
CA GLY A 7 65.62 1.95 9.65
C GLY A 7 66.85 1.10 9.30
N SER A 8 68.05 1.66 9.50
CA SER A 8 69.36 1.04 9.28
C SER A 8 70.19 1.03 10.57
N SER A 9 70.96 -0.03 10.86
CA SER A 9 72.17 0.06 11.69
C SER A 9 73.20 -1.08 11.48
N ALA A 10 74.34 -0.69 10.87
CA ALA A 10 75.77 -1.00 11.10
C ALA A 10 76.37 -2.43 11.25
N ILE A 11 77.62 -2.54 10.78
CA ILE A 11 78.40 -3.69 10.24
C ILE A 11 79.50 -4.19 11.24
N PRO A 12 80.10 -5.40 11.08
CA PRO A 12 81.53 -5.45 10.72
C PRO A 12 81.96 -6.55 9.71
N VAL A 13 82.57 -6.08 8.61
CA VAL A 13 83.73 -6.56 7.82
C VAL A 13 84.04 -8.06 7.76
N ILE A 14 83.77 -8.69 6.60
CA ILE A 14 84.70 -9.40 5.68
C ILE A 14 83.87 -9.92 4.48
N GLY A 15 84.14 -9.45 3.25
CA GLY A 15 83.56 -10.05 2.03
C GLY A 15 83.26 -9.13 0.83
N LEU A 16 84.21 -8.29 0.41
CA LEU A 16 84.05 -7.25 -0.63
C LEU A 16 83.91 -7.75 -2.09
N ILE A 17 83.59 -9.02 -2.34
CA ILE A 17 83.36 -9.56 -3.71
C ILE A 17 81.98 -10.25 -3.83
N VAL A 18 81.32 -10.59 -2.72
CA VAL A 18 79.97 -11.19 -2.73
C VAL A 18 78.87 -10.11 -2.61
N ALA A 19 79.17 -8.96 -2.01
CA ALA A 19 78.22 -7.85 -1.85
C ALA A 19 77.86 -7.14 -3.17
N GLY A 20 78.78 -7.05 -4.15
CA GLY A 20 78.50 -6.43 -5.45
C GLY A 20 77.52 -7.23 -6.30
N SER A 21 77.61 -8.57 -6.27
CA SER A 21 76.74 -9.47 -7.04
C SER A 21 75.33 -9.60 -6.44
N LEU A 22 75.21 -9.53 -5.10
CA LEU A 22 73.91 -9.47 -4.41
C LEU A 22 73.22 -8.11 -4.56
N LEU A 23 73.98 -7.00 -4.61
CA LEU A 23 73.45 -5.67 -4.91
C LEU A 23 72.95 -5.58 -6.36
N ILE A 24 73.71 -6.08 -7.34
CA ILE A 24 73.29 -6.08 -8.75
C ILE A 24 72.10 -7.03 -8.97
N GLY A 25 72.12 -8.24 -8.38
CA GLY A 25 71.00 -9.18 -8.43
C GLY A 25 69.73 -8.64 -7.76
N GLY A 26 69.88 -7.95 -6.62
CA GLY A 26 68.80 -7.24 -5.94
C GLY A 26 68.25 -6.09 -6.77
N MET A 27 69.10 -5.27 -7.40
CA MET A 27 68.69 -4.17 -8.28
C MET A 27 67.94 -4.68 -9.52
N VAL A 28 68.40 -5.76 -10.15
CA VAL A 28 67.73 -6.38 -11.30
C VAL A 28 66.38 -6.97 -10.89
N TYR A 29 66.30 -7.64 -9.73
CA TYR A 29 65.03 -8.16 -9.20
C TYR A 29 64.03 -7.03 -8.89
N THR A 30 64.48 -5.95 -8.27
CA THR A 30 63.65 -4.76 -7.99
C THR A 30 63.19 -4.08 -9.28
N GLY A 31 64.05 -4.00 -10.29
CA GLY A 31 63.71 -3.47 -11.61
C GLY A 31 62.64 -4.29 -12.34
N ILE A 32 62.78 -5.62 -12.36
CA ILE A 32 61.80 -6.53 -12.98
C ILE A 32 60.46 -6.46 -12.23
N ARG A 33 60.48 -6.55 -10.89
CA ARG A 33 59.26 -6.44 -10.07
C ARG A 33 58.55 -5.09 -10.21
N ALA A 34 59.31 -4.00 -10.34
CA ALA A 34 58.73 -2.68 -10.56
C ALA A 34 58.07 -2.57 -11.95
N VAL A 35 58.67 -3.15 -12.99
CA VAL A 35 58.06 -3.22 -14.33
C VAL A 35 56.80 -4.08 -14.32
N GLU A 36 56.83 -5.26 -13.68
CA GLU A 36 55.64 -6.11 -13.50
C GLU A 36 54.51 -5.36 -12.79
N LYS A 37 54.85 -4.61 -11.73
CA LYS A 37 53.86 -3.80 -10.99
C LYS A 37 53.34 -2.62 -11.82
N ILE A 38 54.16 -2.00 -12.66
CA ILE A 38 53.73 -0.95 -13.58
C ILE A 38 52.78 -1.52 -14.65
N GLU A 39 53.10 -2.69 -15.23
CA GLU A 39 52.23 -3.38 -16.19
C GLU A 39 50.90 -3.81 -15.55
N GLU A 40 50.93 -4.30 -14.30
CA GLU A 40 49.76 -4.65 -13.52
C GLU A 40 48.88 -3.43 -13.23
N GLU A 41 49.48 -2.32 -12.77
CA GLU A 41 48.76 -1.09 -12.49
C GLU A 41 48.27 -0.37 -13.76
N LEU A 42 48.92 -0.53 -14.92
CA LEU A 42 48.42 0.00 -16.20
C LEU A 42 47.39 -0.93 -16.85
N GLY A 43 47.52 -2.25 -16.68
CA GLY A 43 46.67 -3.26 -17.32
C GLY A 43 47.05 -3.54 -18.78
N GLU A 44 48.24 -3.12 -19.22
CA GLU A 44 48.79 -3.33 -20.55
C GLU A 44 50.27 -3.76 -20.46
N SER A 45 50.76 -4.45 -21.49
CA SER A 45 52.17 -4.83 -21.52
C SER A 45 53.03 -3.75 -22.16
N LEU A 46 54.13 -3.38 -21.51
CA LEU A 46 55.09 -2.40 -22.01
C LEU A 46 55.93 -2.97 -23.16
N GLY A 47 56.28 -2.10 -24.11
CA GLY A 47 57.24 -2.44 -25.17
C GLY A 47 58.60 -2.83 -24.61
N TRP A 48 59.39 -3.62 -25.35
CA TRP A 48 60.66 -4.15 -24.85
C TRP A 48 61.66 -3.05 -24.45
N ASP A 49 61.68 -1.93 -25.19
CA ASP A 49 62.52 -0.77 -24.91
C ASP A 49 62.04 0.05 -23.70
N GLU A 50 60.73 0.13 -23.48
CA GLU A 50 60.12 0.74 -22.28
C GLU A 50 60.39 -0.13 -21.04
N LYS A 51 60.21 -1.45 -21.12
CA LYS A 51 60.53 -2.40 -20.05
C LYS A 51 61.97 -2.30 -19.59
N ALA A 52 62.91 -2.26 -20.54
CA ALA A 52 64.32 -2.12 -20.24
C ALA A 52 64.63 -0.78 -19.55
N ARG A 53 64.03 0.31 -20.04
CA ARG A 53 64.25 1.67 -19.53
C ARG A 53 63.66 1.86 -18.12
N GLU A 54 62.41 1.45 -17.91
CA GLU A 54 61.73 1.55 -16.61
C GLU A 54 62.34 0.57 -15.59
N GLY A 55 62.72 -0.63 -16.03
CA GLY A 55 63.43 -1.60 -15.20
C GLY A 55 64.77 -1.07 -14.70
N ILE A 56 65.56 -0.40 -15.55
CA ILE A 56 66.82 0.25 -15.14
C ILE A 56 66.55 1.45 -14.22
N ARG A 57 65.53 2.26 -14.49
CA ARG A 57 65.15 3.41 -13.64
C ARG A 57 64.76 2.96 -12.24
N ALA A 58 63.90 1.95 -12.13
CA ALA A 58 63.46 1.39 -10.85
C ALA A 58 64.59 0.68 -10.10
N ALA A 59 65.46 -0.05 -10.82
CA ALA A 59 66.66 -0.67 -10.24
C ALA A 59 67.62 0.35 -9.61
N LEU A 60 67.63 1.58 -10.11
CA LEU A 60 68.44 2.70 -9.60
C LEU A 60 67.66 3.61 -8.62
N GLY A 61 66.41 3.28 -8.29
CA GLY A 61 65.57 4.06 -7.38
C GLY A 61 65.00 5.35 -7.96
N PHE A 62 65.01 5.53 -9.28
CA PHE A 62 64.36 6.66 -9.94
C PHE A 62 62.85 6.43 -10.09
N PRO A 63 62.02 7.49 -10.04
CA PRO A 63 60.61 7.38 -10.33
C PRO A 63 60.37 6.95 -11.80
N PRO A 64 59.18 6.38 -12.10
CA PRO A 64 58.80 6.01 -13.47
C PRO A 64 58.98 7.19 -14.45
N SER A 65 59.15 6.90 -15.73
CA SER A 65 59.23 7.97 -16.73
C SER A 65 57.95 8.78 -16.83
N ASP A 66 58.11 10.02 -17.31
CA ASP A 66 56.98 10.94 -17.52
C ASP A 66 55.89 10.31 -18.39
N ASN A 67 56.26 9.46 -19.36
CA ASN A 67 55.31 8.69 -20.18
C ASN A 67 54.47 7.71 -19.32
N ILE A 68 55.10 6.96 -18.42
CA ILE A 68 54.40 6.05 -17.50
C ILE A 68 53.55 6.83 -16.47
N LEU A 69 54.08 7.92 -15.91
CA LEU A 69 53.35 8.79 -14.98
C LEU A 69 52.12 9.42 -15.64
N ASN A 70 52.22 9.82 -16.92
CA ASN A 70 51.09 10.38 -17.68
C ASN A 70 50.00 9.32 -17.95
N ARG A 71 50.38 8.06 -18.23
CA ARG A 71 49.42 6.96 -18.37
C ARG A 71 48.74 6.60 -17.04
N PHE A 72 49.47 6.65 -15.93
CA PHE A 72 48.87 6.51 -14.59
C PHE A 72 47.89 7.64 -14.27
N SER A 73 48.24 8.89 -14.58
CA SER A 73 47.34 10.05 -14.43
C SER A 73 46.07 9.88 -15.27
N TYR A 74 46.18 9.46 -16.54
CA TYR A 74 45.04 9.17 -17.41
C TYR A 74 44.12 8.10 -16.80
N LYS A 75 44.70 6.98 -16.34
CA LYS A 75 43.94 5.87 -15.73
C LYS A 75 43.27 6.30 -14.41
N GLN A 76 43.94 7.10 -13.59
CA GLN A 76 43.39 7.63 -12.35
C GLN A 76 42.22 8.58 -12.60
N HIS A 77 42.32 9.47 -13.61
CA HIS A 77 41.23 10.35 -14.03
C HIS A 77 40.05 9.56 -14.59
N LEU A 78 40.29 8.53 -15.40
CA LEU A 78 39.26 7.64 -15.92
C LEU A 78 38.53 6.91 -14.79
N ALA A 79 39.26 6.39 -13.79
CA ALA A 79 38.68 5.75 -12.62
C ALA A 79 37.88 6.73 -11.74
N TYR A 80 38.40 7.95 -11.53
CA TYR A 80 37.73 9.02 -10.80
C TYR A 80 36.41 9.44 -11.47
N PHE A 81 36.43 9.66 -12.79
CA PHE A 81 35.24 9.97 -13.57
C PHE A 81 34.19 8.85 -13.49
N LYS A 82 34.62 7.60 -13.71
CA LYS A 82 33.75 6.42 -13.58
C LYS A 82 33.09 6.38 -12.19
N ASN A 83 33.84 6.66 -11.13
CA ASN A 83 33.33 6.70 -9.76
C ASN A 83 32.36 7.87 -9.48
N ILE A 84 32.63 9.09 -9.98
CA ILE A 84 31.71 10.24 -9.80
C ILE A 84 30.39 10.00 -10.49
N ASN A 85 30.42 9.65 -11.78
CA ASN A 85 29.21 9.37 -12.52
C ASN A 85 28.44 8.25 -11.83
N TRP A 86 29.13 7.19 -11.40
CA TRP A 86 28.50 6.07 -10.71
C TRP A 86 27.76 6.50 -9.43
N GLN A 87 28.35 7.39 -8.62
CA GLN A 87 27.67 7.92 -7.43
C GLN A 87 26.48 8.79 -7.81
N GLN A 88 26.62 9.68 -8.79
CA GLN A 88 25.52 10.53 -9.26
C GLN A 88 24.35 9.70 -9.80
N ASP A 89 24.65 8.65 -10.56
CA ASP A 89 23.65 7.74 -11.12
C ASP A 89 22.96 6.93 -10.02
N LEU A 90 23.72 6.42 -9.04
CA LEU A 90 23.19 5.71 -7.88
C LEU A 90 22.31 6.63 -7.02
N ASP A 91 22.73 7.86 -6.80
CA ASP A 91 21.99 8.85 -6.04
C ASP A 91 20.71 9.26 -6.79
N THR A 92 20.75 9.38 -8.11
CA THR A 92 19.56 9.61 -8.95
C THR A 92 18.60 8.43 -8.89
N PHE A 93 19.10 7.19 -8.98
CA PHE A 93 18.26 5.99 -8.83
C PHE A 93 17.58 5.96 -7.44
N LYS A 94 18.34 6.21 -6.37
CA LYS A 94 17.81 6.23 -5.00
C LYS A 94 16.82 7.36 -4.78
N SER A 95 17.14 8.58 -5.21
CA SER A 95 16.39 9.80 -4.90
C SER A 95 15.23 10.08 -5.83
N SER A 96 15.18 9.44 -7.00
CA SER A 96 14.20 9.72 -8.04
C SER A 96 13.50 8.46 -8.53
N PHE A 97 14.21 7.53 -9.18
CA PHE A 97 13.57 6.42 -9.88
C PHE A 97 12.93 5.40 -8.93
N LEU A 98 13.58 5.09 -7.81
CA LEU A 98 13.03 4.20 -6.79
C LEU A 98 11.75 4.80 -6.16
N TYR A 99 11.73 6.12 -5.93
CA TYR A 99 10.55 6.84 -5.44
C TYR A 99 9.39 6.81 -6.45
N GLN A 100 9.69 6.76 -7.74
CA GLN A 100 8.70 6.65 -8.82
C GLN A 100 8.25 5.20 -9.07
N GLY A 101 8.70 4.23 -8.26
CA GLY A 101 8.28 2.83 -8.37
C GLY A 101 9.04 2.02 -9.43
N PHE A 102 10.24 2.45 -9.84
CA PHE A 102 11.13 1.71 -10.72
C PHE A 102 12.20 0.96 -9.90
N ASP A 103 12.08 -0.36 -9.84
CA ASP A 103 12.95 -1.23 -9.02
C ASP A 103 14.33 -1.47 -9.65
N GLU A 104 14.44 -1.21 -10.96
CA GLU A 104 15.62 -1.45 -11.77
C GLU A 104 16.03 -0.17 -12.54
N HIS A 105 17.33 0.09 -12.61
CA HIS A 105 17.91 1.13 -13.46
C HIS A 105 19.06 0.57 -14.29
N LEU A 106 18.91 0.63 -15.61
CA LEU A 106 19.91 0.22 -16.58
C LEU A 106 20.48 1.44 -17.30
N GLN A 107 21.78 1.62 -17.22
CA GLN A 107 22.47 2.75 -17.85
C GLN A 107 23.60 2.28 -18.74
N LEU A 108 23.64 2.86 -19.93
CA LEU A 108 24.71 2.72 -20.91
C LEU A 108 25.69 3.89 -20.73
N VAL A 109 26.97 3.58 -20.52
CA VAL A 109 28.02 4.59 -20.32
C VAL A 109 29.00 4.54 -21.48
N GLY A 110 29.07 5.65 -22.23
CA GLY A 110 30.01 5.83 -23.32
C GLY A 110 31.45 5.93 -22.82
N LYS A 111 32.41 5.76 -23.72
CA LYS A 111 33.82 5.92 -23.37
C LYS A 111 34.13 7.42 -23.27
N PRO A 112 34.57 7.95 -22.11
CA PRO A 112 34.80 9.38 -21.97
C PRO A 112 35.93 9.86 -22.88
N ILE A 113 35.71 11.00 -23.51
CA ILE A 113 36.71 11.73 -24.30
C ILE A 113 37.47 12.65 -23.34
N LEU A 114 38.70 12.24 -23.06
CA LEU A 114 39.61 12.95 -22.17
C LEU A 114 40.64 13.71 -23.02
N VAL A 115 40.69 15.04 -22.88
CA VAL A 115 41.69 15.89 -23.52
C VAL A 115 42.73 16.35 -22.51
N GLU A 116 43.98 16.44 -22.94
CA GLU A 116 45.08 16.95 -22.11
C GLU A 116 44.77 18.38 -21.64
N HIS A 117 44.74 18.57 -20.32
CA HIS A 117 44.52 19.85 -19.67
C HIS A 117 45.86 20.35 -19.10
N ILE A 118 46.58 21.11 -19.93
CA ILE A 118 47.91 21.61 -19.60
C ILE A 118 47.84 22.64 -18.47
N LYS A 119 48.57 22.36 -17.37
CA LYS A 119 48.72 23.29 -16.24
C LYS A 119 50.07 24.02 -16.32
N HIS A 120 50.08 25.29 -15.90
CA HIS A 120 51.21 26.22 -16.04
C HIS A 120 51.63 26.79 -14.68
N TYR A 121 52.93 26.96 -14.47
CA TYR A 121 53.44 27.74 -13.34
C TYR A 121 53.51 29.23 -13.71
N ILE A 122 53.10 30.10 -12.79
CA ILE A 122 53.25 31.55 -12.92
C ILE A 122 54.55 31.97 -12.22
N TYR A 123 55.53 32.41 -13.00
CA TYR A 123 56.80 32.94 -12.48
C TYR A 123 56.83 34.46 -12.52
N TYR A 124 57.45 35.08 -11.51
CA TYR A 124 57.84 36.47 -11.62
C TYR A 124 59.00 36.60 -12.64
N ARG A 125 58.93 37.58 -13.55
CA ARG A 125 59.79 37.65 -14.76
C ARG A 125 61.30 37.72 -14.48
N ASN A 126 61.71 38.05 -13.25
CA ASN A 126 63.12 38.08 -12.82
C ASN A 126 63.68 36.71 -12.37
N ASN A 127 62.99 35.60 -12.66
CA ASN A 127 63.41 34.21 -12.42
C ASN A 127 63.73 33.82 -10.95
N SER A 128 63.36 34.63 -9.96
CA SER A 128 63.83 34.43 -8.58
C SER A 128 62.81 33.90 -7.59
N LYS A 129 61.49 33.87 -7.89
CA LYS A 129 60.45 33.36 -6.98
C LYS A 129 59.26 32.73 -7.74
N ILE A 130 58.82 31.55 -7.29
CA ILE A 130 57.45 31.06 -7.56
C ILE A 130 56.50 31.76 -6.58
N ILE A 131 55.29 32.11 -7.03
CA ILE A 131 54.24 32.65 -6.15
C ILE A 131 53.87 31.54 -5.16
N SER A 132 54.09 31.73 -3.85
CA SER A 132 54.23 30.62 -2.90
C SER A 132 52.95 30.22 -2.15
N SER A 133 51.83 30.92 -2.31
CA SER A 133 50.57 30.55 -1.64
C SER A 133 49.37 30.48 -2.60
N ALA A 134 48.46 29.55 -2.31
CA ALA A 134 47.12 29.42 -2.88
C ALA A 134 46.05 30.16 -2.03
N GLU A 135 46.48 30.91 -1.00
CA GLU A 135 45.56 31.64 -0.12
C GLU A 135 45.10 32.93 -0.79
N PHE A 136 43.93 32.88 -1.40
CA PHE A 136 43.15 34.04 -1.78
C PHE A 136 42.46 34.58 -0.53
N ALA A 137 42.91 35.71 0.01
CA ALA A 137 42.23 36.33 1.14
C ALA A 137 40.89 36.94 0.69
N ASP A 138 39.77 36.24 0.93
CA ASP A 138 38.44 36.83 1.02
C ASP A 138 37.53 36.01 1.96
N VAL A 139 36.59 36.68 2.63
CA VAL A 139 35.84 36.22 3.82
C VAL A 139 34.76 35.17 3.51
N ASP A 140 34.43 34.93 2.23
CA ASP A 140 33.38 33.98 1.81
C ASP A 140 33.91 32.90 0.85
N ASN A 141 34.20 31.73 1.41
CA ASN A 141 34.91 30.64 0.74
C ASN A 141 33.96 29.74 -0.07
N ARG A 142 33.49 30.18 -1.25
CA ARG A 142 32.78 29.33 -2.25
C ARG A 142 33.07 29.70 -3.71
N GLY A 143 34.34 29.67 -4.13
CA GLY A 143 34.76 29.89 -5.52
C GLY A 143 35.62 28.74 -6.10
N PRO A 144 35.81 28.69 -7.43
CA PRO A 144 36.44 27.57 -8.20
C PRO A 144 37.94 27.32 -7.93
N LEU A 145 38.51 27.94 -6.90
CA LEU A 145 39.95 27.90 -6.58
C LEU A 145 40.23 27.22 -5.21
N SER A 146 39.25 26.55 -4.62
CA SER A 146 39.36 25.93 -3.29
C SER A 146 40.26 24.68 -3.25
N HIS A 147 40.70 24.15 -4.39
CA HIS A 147 41.56 22.96 -4.51
C HIS A 147 42.72 23.26 -5.46
N ILE A 148 43.75 23.93 -4.95
CA ILE A 148 45.01 24.11 -5.65
C ILE A 148 46.08 23.32 -4.90
N ASP A 149 46.65 22.31 -5.57
CA ASP A 149 47.73 21.51 -5.00
C ASP A 149 49.01 22.35 -4.93
N SER A 150 49.54 22.53 -3.71
CA SER A 150 50.84 23.15 -3.48
C SER A 150 51.90 22.05 -3.30
N ASP A 151 52.77 21.87 -4.30
CA ASP A 151 54.00 21.09 -4.14
C ASP A 151 55.16 21.98 -3.65
N GLU A 152 56.31 21.39 -3.31
CA GLU A 152 57.54 22.09 -2.84
C GLU A 152 58.07 23.18 -3.80
N ILE A 153 57.52 23.29 -5.02
CA ILE A 153 57.89 24.24 -6.07
C ILE A 153 56.80 25.33 -6.29
N GLY A 154 55.65 25.28 -5.61
CA GLY A 154 54.53 26.25 -5.69
C GLY A 154 53.31 25.79 -6.53
N PRO A 155 52.21 26.57 -6.57
CA PRO A 155 50.95 26.22 -7.25
C PRO A 155 51.03 26.37 -8.77
N TYR A 156 50.32 25.50 -9.48
CA TYR A 156 50.16 25.52 -10.93
C TYR A 156 48.69 25.78 -11.33
N TYR A 157 48.46 26.33 -12.52
CA TYR A 157 47.14 26.84 -12.95
C TYR A 157 46.80 26.45 -14.39
N THR A 158 45.51 26.19 -14.66
CA THR A 158 44.99 26.04 -16.03
C THR A 158 44.86 27.41 -16.71
N ILE A 159 44.75 27.46 -18.04
CA ILE A 159 44.60 28.74 -18.74
C ILE A 159 43.29 29.47 -18.36
N GLU A 160 42.22 28.70 -18.12
CA GLU A 160 40.92 29.20 -17.64
C GLU A 160 41.07 29.86 -16.26
N GLN A 161 41.76 29.21 -15.32
CA GLN A 161 42.06 29.77 -14.00
C GLN A 161 42.99 30.98 -14.06
N ILE A 162 43.98 30.98 -14.97
CA ILE A 162 44.87 32.14 -15.19
C ILE A 162 44.07 33.34 -15.68
N ASN A 163 43.13 33.14 -16.61
CA ASN A 163 42.25 34.21 -17.08
C ASN A 163 41.36 34.74 -15.95
N PHE A 164 40.80 33.85 -15.13
CA PHE A 164 40.03 34.27 -13.96
C PHE A 164 40.86 35.07 -12.94
N ILE A 165 42.10 34.64 -12.65
CA ILE A 165 43.03 35.38 -11.78
C ILE A 165 43.36 36.75 -12.36
N ARG A 166 43.63 36.83 -13.67
CA ARG A 166 43.89 38.09 -14.39
C ARG A 166 42.73 39.08 -14.26
N GLU A 167 41.50 38.58 -14.32
CA GLU A 167 40.30 39.42 -14.33
C GLU A 167 39.87 39.91 -12.94
N ASN A 168 40.15 39.13 -11.89
CA ASN A 168 39.55 39.33 -10.56
C ASN A 168 40.53 39.62 -9.42
N TYR A 169 41.84 39.43 -9.61
CA TYR A 169 42.85 39.54 -8.53
C TYR A 169 44.02 40.46 -8.90
N HIS A 170 44.64 41.06 -7.88
CA HIS A 170 45.90 41.80 -8.01
C HIS A 170 47.01 41.11 -7.22
N TYR A 171 48.26 41.31 -7.65
CA TYR A 171 49.41 40.67 -7.03
C TYR A 171 50.09 41.59 -6.02
N ASP A 172 50.20 41.12 -4.78
CA ASP A 172 50.98 41.79 -3.73
C ASP A 172 52.43 41.30 -3.77
N SER A 173 53.33 42.21 -4.15
CA SER A 173 54.76 41.94 -4.26
C SER A 173 55.49 41.78 -2.93
N GLN A 174 54.93 42.26 -1.80
CA GLN A 174 55.58 42.13 -0.49
C GLN A 174 55.38 40.72 0.08
N ASP A 175 54.16 40.20 -0.03
CA ASP A 175 53.77 38.91 0.54
C ASP A 175 53.80 37.75 -0.49
N ASN A 176 54.12 38.03 -1.76
CA ASN A 176 54.22 37.02 -2.83
C ASN A 176 52.92 36.19 -3.00
N ARG A 177 51.75 36.86 -2.96
CA ARG A 177 50.39 36.27 -2.99
C ARG A 177 49.38 37.05 -3.85
N TRP A 178 48.26 36.42 -4.21
CA TRP A 178 47.13 37.03 -4.92
C TRP A 178 46.06 37.54 -3.95
N VAL A 179 45.63 38.79 -4.11
CA VAL A 179 44.62 39.43 -3.25
C VAL A 179 43.44 39.90 -4.10
N LYS A 180 42.21 39.63 -3.64
CA LYS A 180 40.99 40.01 -4.39
C LYS A 180 40.87 41.52 -4.45
N SER A 181 40.57 42.05 -5.64
CA SER A 181 40.55 43.49 -5.86
C SER A 181 39.17 44.07 -5.55
N PHE A 182 39.05 44.94 -4.55
CA PHE A 182 37.79 45.64 -4.21
C PHE A 182 37.66 47.03 -4.86
N GLN A 183 38.71 47.53 -5.51
CA GLN A 183 38.69 48.81 -6.26
C GLN A 183 39.46 48.67 -7.58
N THR A 184 39.05 49.46 -8.58
CA THR A 184 39.28 49.42 -10.05
C THR A 184 40.73 49.32 -10.60
N GLN A 185 41.69 48.70 -9.92
CA GLN A 185 42.97 48.31 -10.51
C GLN A 185 42.92 46.84 -10.97
N ARG A 186 42.38 46.62 -12.18
CA ARG A 186 42.47 45.33 -12.89
C ARG A 186 43.87 45.14 -13.47
N VAL A 187 44.40 43.92 -13.43
CA VAL A 187 45.64 43.60 -14.15
C VAL A 187 45.29 43.31 -15.61
N ASN A 188 45.38 44.31 -16.48
CA ASN A 188 45.22 44.08 -17.93
C ASN A 188 46.28 43.10 -18.44
N GLU A 189 45.97 42.36 -19.51
CA GLU A 189 46.82 41.30 -20.11
C GLU A 189 48.27 41.73 -20.34
N LEU A 190 48.45 42.98 -20.78
CA LEU A 190 49.75 43.64 -20.95
C LEU A 190 50.55 43.77 -19.64
N ASN A 191 49.90 44.10 -18.53
CA ASN A 191 50.54 44.29 -17.23
C ASN A 191 50.86 42.95 -16.55
N PHE A 192 50.01 41.92 -16.78
CA PHE A 192 50.28 40.54 -16.35
C PHE A 192 51.50 39.97 -17.08
N ASN A 193 51.51 40.02 -18.42
CA ASN A 193 52.61 39.52 -19.24
C ASN A 193 53.91 40.33 -19.07
N TYR A 194 53.83 41.58 -18.60
CA TYR A 194 55.00 42.39 -18.29
C TYR A 194 55.70 41.92 -17.00
N ARG A 195 54.93 41.55 -15.97
CA ARG A 195 55.42 41.18 -14.63
C ARG A 195 55.63 39.68 -14.44
N PHE A 196 54.89 38.85 -15.15
CA PHE A 196 54.88 37.40 -14.98
C PHE A 196 55.13 36.66 -16.30
N ARG A 197 55.63 35.43 -16.20
CA ARG A 197 55.83 34.51 -17.31
C ARG A 197 55.24 33.14 -16.96
N LEU A 198 54.55 32.54 -17.92
CA LEU A 198 54.11 31.15 -17.84
C LEU A 198 55.27 30.22 -18.24
N VAL A 199 55.56 29.22 -17.42
CA VAL A 199 56.62 28.24 -17.68
C VAL A 199 56.06 26.82 -17.59
N ASN A 200 56.26 26.04 -18.65
CA ASN A 200 55.83 24.64 -18.78
C ASN A 200 56.81 23.67 -18.09
N LYS A 201 57.34 24.01 -16.91
CA LYS A 201 58.26 23.12 -16.20
C LYS A 201 57.44 22.02 -15.51
N THR A 202 57.27 20.88 -16.19
CA THR A 202 56.80 19.58 -15.63
C THR A 202 55.74 19.67 -14.53
N ALA A 203 54.58 20.25 -14.82
CA ALA A 203 53.37 19.94 -14.06
C ALA A 203 52.81 18.59 -14.55
N PRO A 204 52.20 17.75 -13.70
CA PRO A 204 51.54 16.54 -14.17
C PRO A 204 50.45 16.87 -15.17
N ILE A 205 50.39 16.15 -16.30
CA ILE A 205 49.27 16.28 -17.25
C ILE A 205 48.02 15.82 -16.53
N ALA A 206 47.04 16.72 -16.37
CA ALA A 206 45.68 16.37 -15.95
C ALA A 206 44.81 16.24 -17.19
N TYR A 207 43.75 15.44 -17.12
CA TYR A 207 42.82 15.30 -18.23
C TYR A 207 41.48 15.98 -17.90
N LYS A 208 40.92 16.73 -18.84
CA LYS A 208 39.56 17.30 -18.75
C LYS A 208 38.63 16.42 -19.56
N ASN A 209 37.51 16.02 -18.95
CA ASN A 209 36.44 15.37 -19.68
C ASN A 209 35.70 16.41 -20.53
N ILE A 210 35.54 16.14 -21.82
CA ILE A 210 34.81 17.00 -22.75
C ILE A 210 33.63 16.29 -23.42
N GLY A 211 33.31 15.06 -23.01
CA GLY A 211 32.18 14.30 -23.56
C GLY A 211 32.43 12.80 -23.57
N GLU A 212 31.63 12.07 -24.33
CA GLU A 212 31.75 10.62 -24.50
C GLU A 212 31.82 10.28 -25.99
N GLU A 213 32.59 9.25 -26.35
CA GLU A 213 32.60 8.68 -27.70
C GLU A 213 31.20 8.16 -28.02
N VAL A 214 30.73 8.41 -29.25
CA VAL A 214 29.40 8.00 -29.69
C VAL A 214 29.30 6.47 -29.71
N ALA A 215 28.37 5.92 -28.92
CA ALA A 215 28.00 4.52 -28.93
C ALA A 215 26.58 4.37 -29.50
N ASN A 216 26.39 3.43 -30.44
CA ASN A 216 25.07 3.14 -30.99
C ASN A 216 24.64 1.75 -30.50
N ASP A 217 23.62 1.71 -29.64
CA ASP A 217 23.24 0.53 -28.90
C ASP A 217 21.81 0.06 -29.23
N ILE A 218 21.64 -1.26 -29.36
CA ILE A 218 20.34 -1.88 -29.67
C ILE A 218 20.03 -2.92 -28.59
N ILE A 219 18.93 -2.70 -27.87
CA ILE A 219 18.40 -3.59 -26.84
C ILE A 219 16.94 -3.93 -27.19
N VAL A 220 16.64 -5.22 -27.31
CA VAL A 220 15.30 -5.71 -27.65
C VAL A 220 14.85 -6.71 -26.58
N LEU A 221 14.07 -6.22 -25.61
CA LEU A 221 13.51 -7.04 -24.53
C LEU A 221 12.15 -7.63 -24.86
N ASN A 222 11.39 -6.98 -25.74
CA ASN A 222 10.16 -7.50 -26.32
C ASN A 222 10.36 -7.79 -27.83
N PRO A 223 10.69 -9.03 -28.22
CA PRO A 223 10.87 -9.38 -29.63
C PRO A 223 9.55 -9.42 -30.41
N GLU A 224 8.38 -9.39 -29.77
CA GLU A 224 7.09 -9.39 -30.47
C GLU A 224 6.74 -8.02 -31.06
N TYR A 225 7.36 -6.94 -30.55
CA TYR A 225 7.10 -5.59 -31.04
C TYR A 225 7.46 -5.44 -32.53
N ASP A 226 6.52 -4.88 -33.28
CA ASP A 226 6.67 -4.50 -34.68
C ASP A 226 5.75 -3.31 -34.97
N SER A 227 6.28 -2.25 -35.60
CA SER A 227 5.48 -1.08 -35.98
C SER A 227 5.95 -0.50 -37.31
N LEU A 228 5.06 0.19 -38.02
CA LEU A 228 5.41 0.89 -39.25
C LEU A 228 6.45 1.99 -38.98
N LEU A 229 6.34 2.66 -37.83
CA LEU A 229 7.26 3.71 -37.37
C LEU A 229 8.67 3.15 -37.15
N LEU A 230 8.79 1.97 -36.52
CA LEU A 230 10.06 1.28 -36.35
C LEU A 230 10.70 0.93 -37.69
N LYS A 231 9.92 0.42 -38.66
CA LYS A 231 10.43 0.07 -40.00
C LYS A 231 10.99 1.29 -40.73
N GLN A 232 10.32 2.45 -40.62
CA GLN A 232 10.79 3.71 -41.19
C GLN A 232 12.09 4.17 -40.54
N PHE A 233 12.19 4.13 -39.21
CA PHE A 233 13.40 4.49 -38.48
C PHE A 233 14.59 3.57 -38.83
N LEU A 234 14.36 2.26 -38.87
CA LEU A 234 15.39 1.27 -39.22
C LEU A 234 15.91 1.46 -40.65
N HIS A 235 15.01 1.77 -41.60
CA HIS A 235 15.40 2.05 -42.98
C HIS A 235 16.19 3.34 -43.11
N LYS A 236 15.75 4.41 -42.43
CA LYS A 236 16.42 5.73 -42.44
C LYS A 236 17.86 5.65 -41.90
N ASN A 237 18.10 4.83 -40.87
CA ASN A 237 19.39 4.72 -40.19
C ASN A 237 20.23 3.49 -40.62
N GLU A 238 19.80 2.74 -41.64
CA GLU A 238 20.48 1.52 -42.12
C GLU A 238 20.65 0.40 -41.06
N LEU A 239 19.78 0.34 -40.04
CA LEU A 239 19.90 -0.56 -38.88
C LEU A 239 19.14 -1.89 -39.01
N ILE A 240 18.49 -2.15 -40.15
CA ILE A 240 17.62 -3.33 -40.36
C ILE A 240 18.34 -4.65 -40.05
N THR A 241 19.56 -4.83 -40.57
CA THR A 241 20.32 -6.07 -40.39
C THR A 241 20.73 -6.26 -38.93
N PHE A 242 21.23 -5.20 -38.29
CA PHE A 242 21.67 -5.22 -36.89
C PHE A 242 20.52 -5.48 -35.93
N TYR A 243 19.38 -4.81 -36.12
CA TYR A 243 18.17 -5.02 -35.32
C TYR A 243 17.67 -6.46 -35.43
N ASN A 244 17.58 -7.02 -36.64
CA ASN A 244 17.14 -8.40 -36.85
C ASN A 244 18.08 -9.45 -36.23
N ILE A 245 19.39 -9.17 -36.17
CA ILE A 245 20.35 -10.01 -35.47
C ILE A 245 20.11 -9.94 -33.95
N LYS A 246 20.03 -8.73 -33.38
CA LYS A 246 19.82 -8.50 -31.94
C LYS A 246 18.51 -9.10 -31.44
N LYS A 247 17.42 -8.93 -32.18
CA LYS A 247 16.08 -9.48 -31.90
C LYS A 247 16.05 -11.01 -31.76
N LYS A 248 17.02 -11.73 -32.36
CA LYS A 248 17.12 -13.20 -32.28
C LYS A 248 18.11 -13.70 -31.21
N GLN A 249 18.84 -12.79 -30.57
CA GLN A 249 19.84 -13.11 -29.55
C GLN A 249 19.22 -13.09 -28.15
N SER A 250 19.76 -13.90 -27.24
CA SER A 250 19.41 -13.80 -25.82
C SER A 250 19.81 -12.43 -25.26
N VAL A 251 19.12 -11.93 -24.23
CA VAL A 251 19.42 -10.65 -23.57
C VAL A 251 20.88 -10.63 -23.08
N ALA A 252 21.39 -11.75 -22.54
CA ALA A 252 22.79 -11.86 -22.15
C ALA A 252 23.76 -11.64 -23.31
N THR A 253 23.43 -12.17 -24.48
CA THR A 253 24.23 -11.99 -25.69
C THR A 253 24.12 -10.55 -26.21
N GLN A 254 22.92 -9.97 -26.20
CA GLN A 254 22.67 -8.59 -26.61
C GLN A 254 23.49 -7.60 -25.76
N LEU A 255 23.45 -7.72 -24.44
CA LEU A 255 24.16 -6.84 -23.49
C LEU A 255 25.68 -6.99 -23.58
N SER A 256 26.19 -8.20 -23.84
CA SER A 256 27.64 -8.43 -23.99
C SER A 256 28.24 -7.91 -25.30
N SER A 257 27.38 -7.50 -26.24
CA SER A 257 27.77 -7.03 -27.58
C SER A 257 27.30 -5.60 -27.85
N LEU A 258 27.11 -4.81 -26.79
CA LEU A 258 26.86 -3.38 -26.87
C LEU A 258 28.15 -2.62 -27.22
N SER A 259 28.00 -1.47 -27.86
CA SER A 259 29.08 -0.51 -28.13
C SER A 259 29.43 0.34 -26.92
N ALA A 260 28.52 0.44 -25.93
CA ALA A 260 28.80 1.04 -24.63
C ALA A 260 30.07 0.47 -23.98
N SER A 261 30.87 1.36 -23.37
CA SER A 261 32.12 0.97 -22.71
C SER A 261 31.90 0.29 -21.36
N GLU A 262 30.76 0.55 -20.74
CA GLU A 262 30.36 0.04 -19.44
C GLU A 262 28.83 -0.02 -19.37
N LEU A 263 28.33 -1.06 -18.69
CA LEU A 263 26.91 -1.26 -18.38
C LEU A 263 26.72 -1.20 -16.88
N ARG A 264 25.79 -0.38 -16.41
CA ARG A 264 25.45 -0.25 -14.98
C ARG A 264 24.03 -0.72 -14.75
N LEU A 265 23.87 -1.68 -13.83
CA LEU A 265 22.57 -2.15 -13.37
C LEU A 265 22.45 -1.94 -11.86
N PHE A 266 21.47 -1.13 -11.46
CA PHE A 266 21.07 -0.96 -10.06
C PHE A 266 19.73 -1.67 -9.83
N GLN A 267 19.63 -2.40 -8.71
CA GLN A 267 18.43 -3.17 -8.38
C GLN A 267 18.09 -3.10 -6.88
N ALA A 268 16.82 -2.88 -6.55
CA ALA A 268 16.32 -3.01 -5.18
C ALA A 268 16.33 -4.48 -4.71
N ARG A 269 16.78 -4.73 -3.46
CA ARG A 269 16.92 -6.09 -2.88
C ARG A 269 15.59 -6.77 -2.59
N ASN A 270 14.57 -6.01 -2.22
CA ASN A 270 13.31 -6.57 -1.77
C ASN A 270 12.23 -6.49 -2.85
N ASN A 271 11.38 -7.52 -2.91
CA ASN A 271 10.15 -7.54 -3.71
C ASN A 271 9.05 -6.73 -3.01
N TYR A 272 9.30 -5.46 -2.69
CA TYR A 272 8.25 -4.56 -2.21
C TYR A 272 7.53 -3.92 -3.41
N THR A 273 6.90 -4.76 -4.23
CA THR A 273 5.81 -4.33 -5.11
C THR A 273 4.44 -4.75 -4.59
N ASN A 274 4.37 -5.35 -3.39
CA ASN A 274 3.11 -5.61 -2.68
C ASN A 274 3.16 -5.12 -1.21
N THR A 275 3.50 -3.85 -1.00
CA THR A 275 3.07 -3.17 0.24
C THR A 275 1.57 -2.93 0.17
N ILE A 276 0.79 -3.93 0.58
CA ILE A 276 -0.49 -3.64 1.22
C ILE A 276 -0.12 -3.07 2.59
N HIS A 277 -0.21 -1.75 2.72
CA HIS A 277 -0.32 -1.11 4.03
C HIS A 277 -1.59 -1.66 4.70
N PRO A 278 -1.60 -1.97 6.01
CA PRO A 278 -2.79 -2.50 6.69
C PRO A 278 -4.04 -1.58 6.64
N ASP A 279 -3.93 -0.39 6.06
CA ASP A 279 -4.99 0.63 5.98
C ASP A 279 -5.39 1.01 4.55
N ILE A 280 -4.89 0.35 3.50
CA ILE A 280 -5.24 0.67 2.11
C ILE A 280 -6.06 -0.47 1.51
N ASN A 281 -7.34 -0.52 1.87
CA ASN A 281 -8.39 -1.26 1.15
C ASN A 281 -9.22 -0.25 0.35
N ASN A 282 -8.91 -0.10 -0.93
CA ASN A 282 -9.82 0.13 -2.08
C ASN A 282 -9.08 0.83 -3.23
N ASP A 283 -9.48 0.49 -4.45
CA ASP A 283 -8.98 1.02 -5.72
C ASP A 283 -8.74 2.54 -5.70
N ILE A 284 -7.47 2.93 -5.88
CA ILE A 284 -7.11 4.30 -6.25
C ILE A 284 -6.42 4.24 -7.60
N ARG A 285 -7.09 4.77 -8.64
CA ARG A 285 -6.49 5.10 -9.94
C ARG A 285 -5.43 6.19 -9.73
N VAL A 286 -4.34 6.13 -10.47
CA VAL A 286 -3.12 6.96 -10.36
C VAL A 286 -3.35 8.48 -10.54
N ASN A 287 -4.56 8.92 -10.87
CA ASN A 287 -4.91 10.32 -11.17
C ASN A 287 -5.03 11.23 -9.93
N ARG A 288 -4.27 10.97 -8.87
CA ARG A 288 -4.24 11.78 -7.63
C ARG A 288 -2.84 12.02 -7.09
N LEU A 289 -1.83 12.10 -7.97
CA LEU A 289 -0.47 12.52 -7.62
C LEU A 289 -0.27 14.05 -7.57
N GLY A 290 -1.31 14.86 -7.82
CA GLY A 290 -1.28 16.30 -7.62
C GLY A 290 -2.18 16.76 -6.47
N ASN A 291 -1.62 16.94 -5.27
CA ASN A 291 -1.83 18.13 -4.41
C ASN A 291 -1.47 18.01 -2.91
N GLU A 292 -1.07 16.86 -2.35
CA GLU A 292 -0.86 16.79 -0.87
C GLU A 292 0.51 16.34 -0.35
N PHE A 293 1.52 16.07 -1.20
CA PHE A 293 2.81 15.52 -0.72
C PHE A 293 4.02 16.49 -0.75
N LEU A 294 3.79 17.80 -0.66
CA LEU A 294 4.90 18.77 -0.66
C LEU A 294 5.68 18.89 0.66
N ASN A 295 5.25 18.28 1.77
CA ASN A 295 5.80 18.67 3.08
C ASN A 295 6.48 17.61 3.97
N GLN A 296 6.58 16.31 3.64
CA GLN A 296 7.56 15.41 4.32
C GLN A 296 7.76 14.02 3.67
N PRO A 297 8.31 13.92 2.43
CA PRO A 297 8.63 12.61 1.82
C PRO A 297 9.93 11.98 2.37
N ILE A 298 10.82 12.79 2.91
CA ILE A 298 12.20 12.40 3.22
C ILE A 298 12.33 11.56 4.51
N ASP A 299 11.49 11.80 5.51
CA ASP A 299 11.64 11.14 6.81
C ASP A 299 10.99 9.75 6.85
N ILE A 300 9.81 9.59 6.24
CA ILE A 300 9.16 8.29 6.06
C ILE A 300 9.96 7.38 5.11
N ALA A 301 10.54 7.94 4.05
CA ALA A 301 11.38 7.19 3.12
C ALA A 301 12.75 6.80 3.72
N ARG A 302 13.35 7.64 4.59
CA ARG A 302 14.57 7.24 5.33
C ARG A 302 14.32 6.07 6.28
N GLU A 303 13.12 5.98 6.84
CA GLU A 303 12.72 4.92 7.77
C GLU A 303 12.38 3.61 7.01
N LEU A 304 11.64 3.71 5.89
CA LEU A 304 11.32 2.58 5.00
C LEU A 304 12.51 2.06 4.16
N LEU A 305 13.46 2.92 3.79
CA LEU A 305 14.59 2.59 2.89
C LEU A 305 15.94 2.48 3.62
N SER A 306 15.93 2.11 4.90
CA SER A 306 17.16 1.76 5.64
C SER A 306 17.93 0.58 5.01
N GLU A 307 17.34 -0.09 4.01
CA GLU A 307 17.97 -1.15 3.23
C GLU A 307 18.87 -0.63 2.09
N LYS A 308 20.11 -1.13 2.07
CA LYS A 308 21.09 -0.83 1.01
C LYS A 308 20.69 -1.53 -0.30
N PRO A 309 20.49 -0.81 -1.42
CA PRO A 309 20.17 -1.43 -2.71
C PRO A 309 21.27 -2.42 -3.14
N ARG A 310 20.90 -3.45 -3.91
CA ARG A 310 21.88 -4.38 -4.48
C ARG A 310 22.55 -3.67 -5.64
N VAL A 311 23.76 -3.22 -5.41
CA VAL A 311 24.65 -2.84 -6.51
C VAL A 311 25.22 -4.13 -7.09
N ILE A 312 24.92 -4.41 -8.36
CA ILE A 312 25.53 -5.51 -9.10
C ILE A 312 26.54 -4.89 -10.07
N TYR A 313 27.81 -4.96 -9.69
CA TYR A 313 28.93 -4.59 -10.56
C TYR A 313 29.61 -5.88 -11.03
N GLU A 314 29.18 -6.39 -12.18
CA GLU A 314 29.69 -7.63 -12.78
C GLU A 314 29.92 -7.42 -14.29
N GLY A 315 30.68 -8.30 -14.94
CA GLY A 315 30.84 -8.25 -16.40
C GLY A 315 29.49 -8.33 -17.12
N MET A 316 29.36 -7.64 -18.27
CA MET A 316 28.09 -7.49 -19.03
C MET A 316 27.36 -8.81 -19.28
N GLN A 317 28.09 -9.91 -19.50
CA GLN A 317 27.53 -11.26 -19.64
C GLN A 317 26.80 -11.76 -18.37
N ASN A 318 27.39 -11.55 -17.19
CA ASN A 318 26.80 -12.00 -15.92
C ASN A 318 25.57 -11.18 -15.56
N ILE A 319 25.59 -9.87 -15.82
CA ILE A 319 24.43 -8.98 -15.67
C ILE A 319 23.27 -9.48 -16.53
N GLY A 320 23.53 -9.83 -17.79
CA GLY A 320 22.51 -10.34 -18.69
C GLY A 320 21.94 -11.70 -18.31
N TYR A 321 22.78 -12.64 -17.83
CA TYR A 321 22.27 -13.92 -17.31
C TYR A 321 21.39 -13.75 -16.06
N ARG A 322 21.73 -12.82 -15.18
CA ARG A 322 20.89 -12.50 -14.01
C ARG A 322 19.57 -11.88 -14.43
N TYR A 323 19.60 -10.97 -15.41
CA TYR A 323 18.41 -10.32 -15.95
C TYR A 323 17.42 -11.34 -16.54
N GLU A 324 17.91 -12.37 -17.25
CA GLU A 324 17.07 -13.44 -17.81
C GLU A 324 16.45 -14.37 -16.74
N ASN A 325 17.15 -14.60 -15.62
CA ASN A 325 16.76 -15.58 -14.61
C ASN A 325 15.95 -15.00 -13.44
N GLU A 326 16.20 -13.75 -13.03
CA GLU A 326 15.67 -13.15 -11.79
C GLU A 326 14.62 -12.04 -12.02
N ALA A 327 14.51 -11.45 -13.21
CA ALA A 327 13.83 -10.15 -13.43
C ALA A 327 12.46 -10.19 -14.14
N LYS A 328 11.61 -11.18 -13.85
CA LYS A 328 10.42 -11.44 -14.71
C LYS A 328 9.30 -10.38 -14.68
N GLN A 329 9.21 -9.49 -13.68
CA GLN A 329 8.09 -8.54 -13.55
C GLN A 329 8.43 -7.17 -12.90
N LYS A 330 9.72 -6.81 -12.75
CA LYS A 330 10.12 -5.53 -12.13
C LYS A 330 10.05 -4.36 -13.12
N ASN A 331 9.56 -3.21 -12.63
CA ASN A 331 9.56 -1.96 -13.38
C ASN A 331 11.01 -1.49 -13.59
N ILE A 332 11.30 -0.96 -14.77
CA ILE A 332 12.67 -0.63 -15.17
C ILE A 332 12.78 0.76 -15.76
N SER A 333 13.87 1.44 -15.40
CA SER A 333 14.29 2.69 -16.02
C SER A 333 15.55 2.48 -16.87
N PHE A 334 15.62 3.20 -17.99
CA PHE A 334 16.70 3.15 -18.96
C PHE A 334 17.34 4.53 -19.11
N ASN A 335 18.66 4.56 -19.13
CA ASN A 335 19.43 5.67 -19.66
C ASN A 335 20.25 5.16 -20.87
N PRO A 336 19.78 5.41 -22.11
CA PRO A 336 20.41 4.90 -23.32
C PRO A 336 21.79 5.52 -23.61
N GLY A 337 22.17 6.62 -22.96
CA GLY A 337 23.43 7.31 -23.26
C GLY A 337 23.38 8.14 -24.55
N ASN A 338 24.53 8.36 -25.19
CA ASN A 338 24.67 9.16 -26.41
C ASN A 338 24.38 8.32 -27.68
N GLY A 339 24.52 8.90 -28.88
CA GLY A 339 24.39 8.14 -30.13
C GLY A 339 22.97 7.76 -30.58
N THR A 340 22.90 6.83 -31.54
CA THR A 340 21.67 6.35 -32.19
C THR A 340 21.23 5.02 -31.61
N ASP A 341 20.31 5.06 -30.64
CA ASP A 341 19.93 3.86 -29.87
C ASP A 341 18.50 3.39 -30.15
N ILE A 342 18.31 2.08 -30.06
CA ILE A 342 17.00 1.45 -30.11
C ILE A 342 16.80 0.64 -28.83
N ILE A 343 15.82 1.02 -28.01
CA ILE A 343 15.43 0.27 -26.83
C ILE A 343 13.96 -0.15 -26.97
N VAL A 344 13.74 -1.45 -27.08
CA VAL A 344 12.40 -2.04 -26.94
C VAL A 344 12.25 -2.56 -25.52
N GLY A 345 11.41 -1.88 -24.73
CA GLY A 345 11.15 -2.14 -23.33
C GLY A 345 10.50 -3.49 -23.04
N LYS A 346 10.32 -3.78 -21.75
CA LYS A 346 9.66 -4.99 -21.28
C LYS A 346 8.15 -4.88 -21.54
N LYS A 347 7.56 -5.94 -22.09
CA LYS A 347 6.13 -5.99 -22.45
C LYS A 347 5.19 -5.79 -21.24
N ASN A 348 5.45 -6.45 -20.10
CA ASN A 348 4.49 -6.52 -18.99
C ASN A 348 4.91 -5.70 -17.76
N SER A 349 5.65 -4.60 -17.92
CA SER A 349 6.10 -3.74 -16.81
C SER A 349 6.15 -2.28 -17.24
N LYS A 350 6.21 -1.36 -16.28
CA LYS A 350 6.48 0.05 -16.56
C LYS A 350 7.94 0.24 -17.02
N ASN A 351 8.13 1.06 -18.05
CA ASN A 351 9.40 1.43 -18.62
C ASN A 351 9.56 2.95 -18.54
N LEU A 352 10.63 3.41 -17.89
CA LEU A 352 11.02 4.82 -17.88
C LEU A 352 12.24 5.02 -18.78
N PHE A 353 12.22 6.04 -19.65
CA PHE A 353 13.35 6.39 -20.49
C PHE A 353 13.86 7.79 -20.14
N ASN A 354 15.10 7.90 -19.68
CA ASN A 354 15.72 9.19 -19.38
C ASN A 354 16.70 9.58 -20.49
N ILE A 355 16.38 10.63 -21.25
CA ILE A 355 17.09 11.02 -22.46
C ILE A 355 17.78 12.36 -22.25
N ASN A 356 19.10 12.35 -22.46
CA ASN A 356 19.92 13.55 -22.38
C ASN A 356 20.50 13.96 -23.76
N ALA A 357 20.79 13.00 -24.66
CA ALA A 357 21.44 13.30 -25.94
C ALA A 357 21.21 12.19 -26.99
N GLY A 358 21.52 12.50 -28.25
CA GLY A 358 21.48 11.55 -29.37
C GLY A 358 20.10 11.31 -29.98
N SER A 359 20.05 10.48 -31.03
CA SER A 359 18.82 10.05 -31.69
C SER A 359 18.31 8.75 -31.06
N LYS A 360 17.02 8.64 -30.74
CA LYS A 360 16.50 7.49 -29.99
C LYS A 360 15.25 6.92 -30.63
N PHE A 361 15.12 5.60 -30.61
CA PHE A 361 13.86 4.89 -30.85
C PHE A 361 13.51 4.05 -29.63
N LEU A 362 12.48 4.48 -28.90
CA LEU A 362 12.13 3.97 -27.58
C LEU A 362 10.72 3.41 -27.61
N VAL A 363 10.54 2.24 -27.03
CA VAL A 363 9.26 1.54 -27.03
C VAL A 363 8.91 1.08 -25.63
N GLY A 364 7.71 1.44 -25.20
CA GLY A 364 7.09 1.00 -23.96
C GLY A 364 6.63 -0.47 -23.95
N GLY A 365 5.84 -0.81 -22.93
CA GLY A 365 5.19 -2.09 -22.70
C GLY A 365 3.67 -2.00 -22.86
N GLU A 366 2.94 -2.74 -22.03
CA GLU A 366 1.48 -2.75 -21.89
C GLU A 366 1.03 -2.06 -20.59
N LYS A 367 1.92 -1.29 -19.96
CA LYS A 367 1.73 -0.57 -18.69
C LYS A 367 2.15 0.88 -18.87
N ASP A 368 1.73 1.75 -17.97
CA ASP A 368 2.06 3.19 -18.00
C ASP A 368 3.58 3.41 -18.07
N ASP A 369 4.06 3.88 -19.21
CA ASP A 369 5.46 4.16 -19.49
C ASP A 369 5.72 5.66 -19.50
N ILE A 370 6.96 6.03 -19.17
CA ILE A 370 7.35 7.43 -19.01
C ILE A 370 8.59 7.72 -19.86
N ILE A 371 8.59 8.87 -20.53
CA ILE A 371 9.78 9.41 -21.20
C ILE A 371 10.14 10.77 -20.57
N ASN A 372 11.34 10.84 -20.00
CA ASN A 372 11.94 12.05 -19.46
C ASN A 372 12.95 12.60 -20.46
N LEU A 373 12.70 13.79 -20.99
CA LEU A 373 13.55 14.47 -21.96
C LEU A 373 14.11 15.77 -21.36
N SER A 374 15.43 15.85 -21.22
CA SER A 374 16.11 17.11 -20.94
C SER A 374 16.48 17.83 -22.24
N LEU A 375 16.32 19.16 -22.25
CA LEU A 375 16.69 20.03 -23.38
C LEU A 375 17.98 20.84 -23.14
N LEU A 376 18.77 20.50 -22.11
CA LEU A 376 20.13 21.03 -21.90
C LEU A 376 21.06 20.54 -23.02
N PHE A 377 21.11 21.22 -24.16
CA PHE A 377 22.05 20.92 -25.24
C PHE A 377 23.22 21.90 -25.28
N ASP A 378 24.40 21.37 -25.61
CA ASP A 378 25.56 22.19 -25.92
C ASP A 378 25.32 22.91 -27.25
N ASN A 379 25.20 24.25 -27.22
CA ASN A 379 24.78 25.08 -28.36
C ASN A 379 25.68 24.96 -29.61
N ASN A 380 26.85 24.32 -29.47
CA ASN A 380 27.90 24.23 -30.48
C ASN A 380 27.83 23.00 -31.42
N ILE A 381 26.88 22.07 -31.23
CA ILE A 381 26.80 20.84 -32.03
C ILE A 381 25.60 20.90 -33.02
N GLU A 382 25.87 20.76 -34.32
CA GLU A 382 24.88 20.67 -35.41
C GLU A 382 24.35 19.23 -35.61
N GLU A 383 23.90 18.54 -34.56
CA GLU A 383 23.33 17.20 -34.72
C GLU A 383 21.80 17.23 -34.76
N SER A 384 21.21 16.68 -35.84
CA SER A 384 19.77 16.44 -35.97
C SER A 384 19.36 15.23 -35.12
N ASN A 385 19.17 15.44 -33.83
CA ASN A 385 18.81 14.39 -32.88
C ASN A 385 17.28 14.15 -32.87
N GLU A 386 16.80 13.19 -33.66
CA GLU A 386 15.38 12.81 -33.68
C GLU A 386 15.05 11.80 -32.58
N ILE A 387 13.92 11.99 -31.91
CA ILE A 387 13.45 11.12 -30.83
C ILE A 387 12.11 10.51 -31.25
N TYR A 388 12.02 9.20 -31.19
CA TYR A 388 10.81 8.43 -31.44
C TYR A 388 10.43 7.70 -30.15
N PHE A 389 9.20 7.90 -29.70
CA PHE A 389 8.62 7.19 -28.56
C PHE A 389 7.28 6.59 -28.95
N ASP A 390 7.18 5.27 -28.82
CA ASP A 390 5.93 4.53 -28.94
C ASP A 390 5.62 3.90 -27.58
N GLY A 391 4.64 4.46 -26.87
CA GLY A 391 4.19 3.93 -25.58
C GLY A 391 3.61 2.52 -25.67
N ASN A 392 3.26 2.07 -26.89
CA ASN A 392 2.64 0.78 -27.17
C ASN A 392 1.25 0.62 -26.51
N GLY A 393 1.13 0.38 -25.20
CA GLY A 393 -0.14 0.34 -24.45
C GLY A 393 -0.05 0.99 -23.07
N GLY A 394 -1.17 1.13 -22.34
CA GLY A 394 -1.22 1.86 -21.06
C GLY A 394 -1.33 3.38 -21.23
N ASP A 395 -1.43 4.12 -20.12
CA ASP A 395 -1.50 5.58 -20.10
C ASP A 395 -0.08 6.15 -20.02
N ASN A 396 0.47 6.59 -21.16
CA ASN A 396 1.89 6.92 -21.26
C ASN A 396 2.13 8.43 -21.18
N SER A 397 3.21 8.81 -20.48
CA SER A 397 3.52 10.20 -20.16
C SER A 397 4.86 10.66 -20.73
N ILE A 398 4.91 11.91 -21.21
CA ILE A 398 6.15 12.60 -21.57
C ILE A 398 6.40 13.79 -20.63
N ILE A 399 7.62 13.86 -20.10
CA ILE A 399 8.11 14.97 -19.28
C ILE A 399 9.24 15.66 -20.03
N ILE A 400 9.07 16.93 -20.38
CA ILE A 400 10.10 17.76 -21.02
C ILE A 400 10.56 18.81 -20.03
N LYS A 401 11.86 18.81 -19.74
CA LYS A 401 12.49 19.70 -18.75
C LYS A 401 13.65 20.48 -19.34
N ASP A 402 14.09 21.48 -18.57
CA ASP A 402 15.17 22.38 -18.93
C ASP A 402 14.90 23.16 -20.23
N ILE A 403 13.65 23.59 -20.40
CA ILE A 403 13.21 24.37 -21.56
C ILE A 403 13.86 25.76 -21.49
N PRO A 404 14.57 26.21 -22.54
CA PRO A 404 15.16 27.55 -22.56
C PRO A 404 14.11 28.65 -22.49
N SER A 405 14.39 29.72 -21.74
CA SER A 405 13.56 30.94 -21.68
C SER A 405 13.25 31.49 -23.07
N ASN A 406 12.10 32.16 -23.21
CA ASN A 406 11.58 32.69 -24.47
C ASN A 406 11.48 31.62 -25.58
N SER A 407 11.06 30.38 -25.27
CA SER A 407 10.83 29.36 -26.31
C SER A 407 9.34 29.24 -26.69
N LYS A 408 9.05 28.51 -27.78
CA LYS A 408 7.68 28.09 -28.13
C LYS A 408 7.62 26.57 -28.31
N ILE A 409 6.83 25.89 -27.51
CA ILE A 409 6.64 24.44 -27.60
C ILE A 409 5.27 24.16 -28.20
N ASP A 410 5.23 23.28 -29.20
CA ASP A 410 4.01 22.80 -29.86
C ASP A 410 3.98 21.27 -29.78
N ILE A 411 2.99 20.71 -29.09
CA ILE A 411 2.80 19.26 -28.99
C ILE A 411 1.36 18.95 -29.37
N ASP A 412 1.24 18.20 -30.46
CA ASP A 412 -0.01 17.64 -30.95
C ASP A 412 0.00 16.12 -30.75
N LEU A 413 -0.89 15.63 -29.89
CA LEU A 413 -1.06 14.20 -29.59
C LEU A 413 -1.95 13.47 -30.62
N ASN A 414 -2.71 14.18 -31.45
CA ASN A 414 -3.49 13.57 -32.53
C ASN A 414 -2.64 13.12 -33.72
N ASN A 415 -1.44 13.70 -33.86
CA ASN A 415 -0.52 13.41 -34.94
C ASN A 415 0.65 12.55 -34.43
N ILE A 416 1.15 11.65 -35.29
CA ILE A 416 2.31 10.77 -34.99
C ILE A 416 3.62 11.58 -34.85
N THR A 417 3.61 12.84 -35.24
CA THR A 417 4.78 13.74 -35.24
C THR A 417 4.44 15.00 -34.48
N SER A 418 5.16 15.28 -33.40
CA SER A 418 5.09 16.52 -32.63
C SER A 418 6.41 17.30 -32.83
N GLU A 419 6.35 18.64 -32.84
CA GLU A 419 7.51 19.48 -33.19
C GLU A 419 7.85 20.48 -32.08
N VAL A 420 9.02 20.32 -31.44
CA VAL A 420 9.51 21.30 -30.46
C VAL A 420 10.35 22.35 -31.16
N THR A 421 9.93 23.61 -31.10
CA THR A 421 10.58 24.72 -31.81
C THR A 421 11.33 25.67 -30.86
N PHE A 422 12.65 25.78 -31.00
CA PHE A 422 13.43 26.76 -30.23
C PHE A 422 13.57 28.08 -30.99
N ILE A 423 13.62 29.21 -30.28
CA ILE A 423 13.96 30.50 -30.89
C ILE A 423 15.43 30.45 -31.38
N ASN A 424 15.66 30.78 -32.66
CA ASN A 424 16.84 30.50 -33.52
C ASN A 424 16.75 29.24 -34.43
N HIS A 425 15.54 28.84 -34.84
CA HIS A 425 15.24 27.92 -35.97
C HIS A 425 15.75 26.47 -35.87
N LYS A 426 16.35 26.04 -34.76
CA LYS A 426 16.56 24.60 -34.54
C LYS A 426 15.21 24.01 -34.13
N VAL A 427 14.54 23.33 -35.07
CA VAL A 427 13.35 22.51 -34.78
C VAL A 427 13.84 21.12 -34.38
N LYS A 428 13.43 20.64 -33.22
CA LYS A 428 13.65 19.25 -32.80
C LYS A 428 12.34 18.49 -32.95
N LYS A 429 12.33 17.50 -33.84
CA LYS A 429 11.16 16.67 -34.08
C LYS A 429 11.11 15.53 -33.07
N ILE A 430 9.97 15.39 -32.40
CA ILE A 430 9.69 14.30 -31.48
C ILE A 430 8.49 13.53 -32.03
N HIS A 431 8.70 12.28 -32.38
CA HIS A 431 7.65 11.41 -32.88
C HIS A 431 7.02 10.69 -31.71
N LEU A 432 5.78 11.06 -31.37
CA LEU A 432 5.03 10.49 -30.27
C LEU A 432 3.93 9.59 -30.82
N ARG A 433 3.78 8.42 -30.21
CA ARG A 433 2.68 7.50 -30.49
C ARG A 433 2.23 6.85 -29.20
N ASN A 434 0.91 6.76 -29.01
CA ASN A 434 0.28 6.19 -27.82
C ASN A 434 0.72 6.93 -26.54
N VAL A 435 0.62 8.26 -26.54
CA VAL A 435 0.96 9.15 -25.42
C VAL A 435 -0.27 9.97 -25.06
N ASN A 436 -0.60 10.02 -23.77
CA ASN A 436 -1.80 10.65 -23.23
C ASN A 436 -1.46 11.82 -22.30
N ASP A 437 -0.33 11.76 -21.59
CA ASP A 437 0.03 12.80 -20.62
C ASP A 437 1.28 13.57 -21.04
N VAL A 438 1.25 14.89 -20.86
CA VAL A 438 2.35 15.80 -21.18
C VAL A 438 2.62 16.71 -19.99
N MET A 439 3.88 16.77 -19.56
CA MET A 439 4.37 17.70 -18.55
C MET A 439 5.54 18.52 -19.09
N LEU A 440 5.42 19.85 -19.04
CA LEU A 440 6.46 20.79 -19.43
C LEU A 440 6.99 21.54 -18.20
N ILE A 441 8.31 21.66 -18.12
CA ILE A 441 9.00 22.42 -17.08
C ILE A 441 9.81 23.54 -17.74
N GLY A 442 9.19 24.73 -17.78
CA GLY A 442 9.76 25.97 -18.30
C GLY A 442 9.31 27.19 -17.49
N ASP A 443 9.80 28.37 -17.86
CA ASP A 443 9.47 29.63 -17.21
C ASP A 443 8.29 30.37 -17.86
N SER A 444 7.87 31.47 -17.24
CA SER A 444 6.74 32.32 -17.67
C SER A 444 6.96 33.06 -19.00
N SER A 445 8.22 33.24 -19.43
CA SER A 445 8.55 33.87 -20.72
C SER A 445 8.28 32.96 -21.93
N THR A 446 7.96 31.69 -21.67
CA THR A 446 7.83 30.65 -22.67
C THR A 446 6.36 30.35 -22.96
N ILE A 447 6.04 30.03 -24.23
CA ILE A 447 4.68 29.70 -24.68
C ILE A 447 4.55 28.19 -24.93
N ALA A 448 3.48 27.58 -24.41
CA ALA A 448 3.15 26.18 -24.63
C ALA A 448 1.81 26.05 -25.38
N GLU A 449 1.83 25.45 -26.56
CA GLU A 449 0.65 25.03 -27.32
C GLU A 449 0.53 23.51 -27.23
N LEU A 450 -0.51 23.02 -26.55
CA LEU A 450 -0.78 21.60 -26.36
C LEU A 450 -2.15 21.24 -26.95
N LEU A 451 -2.17 20.24 -27.85
CA LEU A 451 -3.38 19.64 -28.37
C LEU A 451 -3.47 18.18 -27.92
N GLY A 452 -4.47 17.90 -27.09
CA GLY A 452 -4.83 16.56 -26.61
C GLY A 452 -5.37 15.66 -27.72
N ASN A 453 -5.66 14.41 -27.37
CA ASN A 453 -6.21 13.39 -28.26
C ASN A 453 -7.65 13.05 -27.88
N LYS A 454 -8.19 11.90 -28.33
CA LYS A 454 -9.58 11.50 -28.01
C LYS A 454 -9.72 10.71 -26.71
N GLU A 455 -8.60 10.47 -26.02
CA GLU A 455 -8.53 9.77 -24.75
C GLU A 455 -8.38 10.80 -23.63
N SER A 456 -8.66 10.42 -22.38
CA SER A 456 -8.37 11.27 -21.23
C SER A 456 -6.88 11.64 -21.18
N ASN A 457 -6.58 12.93 -21.11
CA ASN A 457 -5.21 13.45 -21.08
C ASN A 457 -4.91 14.23 -19.80
N THR A 458 -3.67 14.14 -19.32
CA THR A 458 -3.13 15.07 -18.31
C THR A 458 -2.15 16.03 -18.99
N LEU A 459 -2.52 17.30 -19.11
CA LEU A 459 -1.74 18.31 -19.82
C LEU A 459 -1.28 19.40 -18.84
N ASP A 460 0.02 19.42 -18.54
CA ASP A 460 0.67 20.34 -17.60
C ASP A 460 1.73 21.17 -18.30
N VAL A 461 1.55 22.50 -18.30
CA VAL A 461 2.48 23.45 -18.92
C VAL A 461 3.37 24.20 -17.92
N GLY A 462 3.38 23.84 -16.64
CA GLY A 462 4.27 24.51 -15.70
C GLY A 462 3.86 25.95 -15.43
N ALA A 463 4.86 26.84 -15.40
CA ALA A 463 4.70 28.29 -15.27
C ALA A 463 4.55 28.99 -16.65
N MET A 464 4.57 28.23 -17.75
CA MET A 464 4.51 28.77 -19.12
C MET A 464 3.13 29.35 -19.43
N THR A 465 3.05 30.24 -20.41
CA THR A 465 1.75 30.73 -20.91
C THR A 465 1.05 29.61 -21.70
N ALA A 466 -0.09 29.17 -21.20
CA ALA A 466 -0.83 28.01 -21.70
C ALA A 466 -1.73 28.31 -22.89
N PHE A 467 -1.68 27.48 -23.91
CA PHE A 467 -2.70 27.34 -24.94
C PHE A 467 -3.02 25.85 -25.10
N ILE A 468 -3.98 25.36 -24.33
CA ILE A 468 -4.29 23.93 -24.27
C ILE A 468 -5.69 23.65 -24.80
N GLN A 469 -5.82 22.59 -25.59
CA GLN A 469 -7.09 22.05 -26.06
C GLN A 469 -7.15 20.54 -25.78
N GLY A 470 -8.01 20.11 -24.85
CA GLY A 470 -8.11 18.71 -24.40
C GLY A 470 -8.70 17.76 -25.45
N MET A 471 -9.70 18.22 -26.20
CA MET A 471 -10.40 17.50 -27.29
C MET A 471 -11.57 16.61 -26.83
N GLU A 472 -11.44 15.28 -26.80
CA GLU A 472 -12.48 14.37 -26.28
C GLU A 472 -11.87 13.57 -25.11
N GLY A 473 -12.66 13.23 -24.09
CA GLY A 473 -12.18 12.47 -22.93
C GLY A 473 -12.34 13.28 -21.64
N ASP A 474 -12.18 12.63 -20.48
CA ASP A 474 -12.19 13.35 -19.20
C ASP A 474 -10.78 13.87 -18.92
N ASP A 475 -10.49 15.13 -19.27
CA ASP A 475 -9.14 15.70 -19.26
C ASP A 475 -8.77 16.38 -17.93
N GLN A 476 -7.47 16.39 -17.62
CA GLN A 476 -6.86 17.13 -16.52
C GLN A 476 -5.91 18.20 -17.03
N LEU A 477 -6.31 19.47 -16.92
CA LEU A 477 -5.58 20.59 -17.50
C LEU A 477 -4.95 21.45 -16.39
N ILE A 478 -3.61 21.56 -16.40
CA ILE A 478 -2.82 22.17 -15.32
C ILE A 478 -2.00 23.33 -15.88
N PHE A 479 -2.17 24.53 -15.32
CA PHE A 479 -1.61 25.76 -15.88
C PHE A 479 -1.55 26.90 -14.85
N GLU A 480 -0.72 27.92 -15.10
CA GLU A 480 -0.64 29.15 -14.28
C GLU A 480 -1.39 30.33 -14.91
N SER A 481 -1.26 30.51 -16.23
CA SER A 481 -1.95 31.56 -17.01
C SER A 481 -2.14 31.12 -18.46
N GLY A 482 -3.02 31.79 -19.21
CA GLY A 482 -3.31 31.50 -20.62
C GLY A 482 -4.75 31.05 -20.88
N ILE A 483 -4.96 30.33 -21.99
CA ILE A 483 -6.26 29.86 -22.47
C ILE A 483 -6.29 28.33 -22.51
N VAL A 484 -7.32 27.75 -21.93
CA VAL A 484 -7.49 26.31 -21.76
C VAL A 484 -8.91 25.93 -22.13
N ASN A 485 -9.06 24.97 -23.03
CA ASN A 485 -10.35 24.45 -23.48
C ASN A 485 -10.40 22.96 -23.16
N GLY A 486 -11.34 22.53 -22.31
CA GLY A 486 -11.55 21.13 -21.94
C GLY A 486 -11.88 20.30 -23.17
N GLY A 487 -13.00 20.61 -23.81
CA GLY A 487 -13.45 19.88 -24.99
C GLY A 487 -14.75 19.16 -24.69
N GLU A 488 -14.89 17.92 -25.15
CA GLU A 488 -15.99 17.03 -24.82
C GLU A 488 -15.58 16.05 -23.71
N GLY A 489 -16.24 16.12 -22.55
CA GLY A 489 -15.95 15.25 -21.41
C GLY A 489 -16.27 15.92 -20.09
N ASN A 490 -15.92 15.28 -18.97
CA ASN A 490 -15.97 15.90 -17.64
C ASN A 490 -14.56 16.32 -17.21
N ASP A 491 -14.18 17.53 -17.61
CA ASP A 491 -12.81 18.01 -17.45
C ASP A 491 -12.54 18.61 -16.07
N SER A 492 -11.27 18.56 -15.66
CA SER A 492 -10.78 19.08 -14.39
C SER A 492 -9.61 20.04 -14.62
N TYR A 493 -9.73 21.23 -14.05
CA TYR A 493 -8.76 22.31 -14.22
C TYR A 493 -7.99 22.55 -12.91
N PHE A 494 -6.68 22.76 -13.01
CA PHE A 494 -5.81 23.06 -11.89
C PHE A 494 -5.02 24.33 -12.17
N LEU A 495 -5.50 25.44 -11.63
CA LEU A 495 -4.88 26.74 -11.74
C LEU A 495 -3.79 26.89 -10.67
N ARG A 496 -2.52 26.93 -11.09
CA ARG A 496 -1.36 27.05 -10.20
C ARG A 496 -1.25 28.45 -9.60
N ARG A 497 -0.66 28.51 -8.42
CA ARG A 497 -0.28 29.78 -7.78
C ARG A 497 1.04 30.25 -8.38
N VAL A 498 1.07 31.51 -8.78
CA VAL A 498 2.29 32.18 -9.28
C VAL A 498 3.41 32.14 -8.23
N ASP A 499 4.60 31.76 -8.68
CA ASP A 499 5.83 31.86 -7.91
C ASP A 499 6.52 33.22 -8.11
N TRP A 500 6.75 33.94 -7.02
CA TRP A 500 7.38 35.27 -7.05
C TRP A 500 8.89 35.20 -7.35
N HIS A 501 9.56 34.07 -7.11
CA HIS A 501 11.01 33.95 -7.28
C HIS A 501 11.46 33.92 -8.75
N ASN A 502 10.64 33.40 -9.66
CA ASN A 502 10.97 33.28 -11.08
C ASN A 502 10.87 34.60 -11.87
N ASN A 503 10.33 35.67 -11.25
CA ASN A 503 10.05 36.95 -11.91
C ASN A 503 10.94 38.11 -11.40
N GLN A 504 12.08 37.83 -10.75
CA GLN A 504 12.91 38.86 -10.13
C GLN A 504 13.65 39.77 -11.13
N ASP A 505 13.92 39.30 -12.35
CA ASP A 505 14.75 40.03 -13.34
C ASP A 505 13.94 40.95 -14.30
N GLU A 506 12.60 40.82 -14.37
CA GLU A 506 11.77 41.60 -15.32
C GLU A 506 10.90 42.71 -14.70
N LEU A 507 10.74 42.76 -13.37
CA LEU A 507 9.80 43.70 -12.73
C LEU A 507 10.48 45.03 -12.34
N ASN A 508 10.59 45.95 -13.30
CA ASN A 508 10.70 47.38 -13.00
C ASN A 508 9.37 47.98 -12.50
N ASP A 509 8.24 47.28 -12.71
CA ASP A 509 6.90 47.71 -12.34
C ASP A 509 6.36 47.00 -11.08
N ASN A 510 5.59 47.74 -10.27
CA ASN A 510 5.02 47.27 -8.99
C ASN A 510 3.74 46.41 -9.17
N LEU A 511 3.26 46.21 -10.39
CA LEU A 511 2.00 45.51 -10.70
C LEU A 511 2.26 44.42 -11.75
N LEU A 512 1.85 43.18 -11.45
CA LEU A 512 1.85 42.06 -12.38
C LEU A 512 0.40 41.66 -12.68
N GLU A 513 0.00 41.73 -13.95
CA GLU A 513 -1.34 41.37 -14.43
C GLU A 513 -1.28 40.07 -15.23
N LEU A 514 -2.08 39.07 -14.82
CA LEU A 514 -2.21 37.79 -15.51
C LEU A 514 -3.67 37.50 -15.85
N SER A 515 -3.87 36.65 -16.85
CA SER A 515 -5.21 36.17 -17.24
C SER A 515 -5.23 34.65 -17.40
N ALA A 516 -6.27 34.03 -16.87
CA ALA A 516 -6.58 32.61 -17.02
C ALA A 516 -7.98 32.46 -17.62
N VAL A 517 -8.11 31.82 -18.78
CA VAL A 517 -9.39 31.64 -19.47
C VAL A 517 -9.66 30.15 -19.62
N ILE A 518 -10.72 29.67 -18.99
CA ILE A 518 -11.20 28.29 -19.09
C ILE A 518 -12.44 28.26 -19.99
N ILE A 519 -12.46 27.34 -20.95
CA ILE A 519 -13.53 27.21 -21.94
C ILE A 519 -14.14 25.81 -21.85
N GLU A 520 -15.45 25.77 -21.64
CA GLU A 520 -16.27 24.55 -21.67
C GLU A 520 -17.34 24.66 -22.74
N ASN A 521 -17.52 23.60 -23.53
CA ASN A 521 -18.49 23.58 -24.63
C ASN A 521 -19.61 22.55 -24.42
N THR A 522 -19.70 21.94 -23.24
CA THR A 522 -20.65 20.88 -22.90
C THR A 522 -21.69 21.33 -21.87
N GLN A 523 -22.85 20.65 -21.84
CA GLN A 523 -23.91 20.88 -20.84
C GLN A 523 -23.65 20.18 -19.49
N GLY A 524 -22.38 20.14 -19.06
CA GLY A 524 -21.91 19.38 -17.91
C GLY A 524 -21.56 20.21 -16.67
N GLN A 525 -20.77 19.58 -15.80
CA GLN A 525 -20.17 20.22 -14.63
C GLN A 525 -18.67 19.92 -14.60
N SER A 526 -17.84 20.97 -14.54
CA SER A 526 -16.39 20.85 -14.46
C SER A 526 -15.84 21.38 -13.13
N ARG A 527 -14.78 20.73 -12.67
CA ARG A 527 -14.09 21.07 -11.43
C ARG A 527 -12.93 22.01 -11.71
N VAL A 528 -12.82 23.10 -10.96
CA VAL A 528 -11.70 24.05 -11.05
C VAL A 528 -11.02 24.17 -9.69
N ASN A 529 -9.81 23.67 -9.58
CA ASN A 529 -8.98 23.83 -8.39
C ASN A 529 -8.16 25.12 -8.53
N LEU A 530 -8.43 26.08 -7.66
CA LEU A 530 -7.74 27.35 -7.58
C LEU A 530 -6.56 27.20 -6.61
N GLY A 531 -5.34 27.50 -7.05
CA GLY A 531 -4.13 27.60 -6.21
C GLY A 531 -4.17 28.76 -5.20
N TYR A 532 -5.32 29.40 -5.03
CA TYR A 532 -5.54 30.62 -4.27
C TYR A 532 -6.55 30.39 -3.14
N MET A 533 -6.41 31.19 -2.08
CA MET A 533 -7.25 31.14 -0.88
C MET A 533 -8.57 31.89 -1.09
N LEU A 534 -9.61 31.54 -0.32
CA LEU A 534 -10.90 32.25 -0.37
C LEU A 534 -10.75 33.76 -0.14
N SER A 535 -9.87 34.16 0.79
CA SER A 535 -9.61 35.58 1.12
C SER A 535 -8.89 36.38 0.01
N GLU A 536 -8.29 35.68 -0.96
CA GLU A 536 -7.58 36.30 -2.10
C GLU A 536 -8.54 36.60 -3.26
N ILE A 537 -9.73 36.00 -3.29
CA ILE A 537 -10.79 36.30 -4.27
C ILE A 537 -11.48 37.61 -3.85
N LYS A 538 -11.24 38.69 -4.60
CA LYS A 538 -11.79 40.02 -4.30
C LYS A 538 -13.23 40.17 -4.76
N ASP A 539 -13.50 39.74 -5.98
CA ASP A 539 -14.81 39.87 -6.61
C ASP A 539 -15.09 38.66 -7.49
N ALA A 540 -16.37 38.33 -7.60
CA ALA A 540 -16.87 37.37 -8.57
C ALA A 540 -18.12 37.94 -9.23
N SER A 541 -18.19 37.84 -10.55
CA SER A 541 -19.33 38.35 -11.31
C SER A 541 -19.65 37.48 -12.52
N ILE A 542 -20.92 37.48 -12.92
CA ILE A 542 -21.37 36.90 -14.18
C ILE A 542 -21.51 38.05 -15.16
N SER A 543 -20.67 38.11 -16.18
CA SER A 543 -20.68 39.15 -17.21
C SER A 543 -21.03 38.55 -18.57
N GLY A 544 -22.19 38.93 -19.11
CA GLY A 544 -22.73 38.31 -20.31
C GLY A 544 -23.05 36.83 -20.08
N ASN A 545 -22.22 35.94 -20.64
CA ASN A 545 -22.38 34.48 -20.53
C ASN A 545 -21.32 33.82 -19.64
N ASP A 546 -20.36 34.60 -19.14
CA ASP A 546 -19.15 34.10 -18.52
C ASP A 546 -19.13 34.42 -17.02
N LEU A 547 -18.53 33.53 -16.23
CA LEU A 547 -18.26 33.75 -14.81
C LEU A 547 -16.81 34.24 -14.66
N ILE A 548 -16.63 35.39 -14.03
CA ILE A 548 -15.34 36.08 -13.88
C ILE A 548 -15.00 36.16 -12.40
N LEU A 549 -13.77 35.81 -12.05
CA LEU A 549 -13.19 35.97 -10.71
C LEU A 549 -11.98 36.90 -10.79
N ASN A 550 -11.90 37.85 -9.86
CA ASN A 550 -10.75 38.73 -9.72
C ASN A 550 -9.98 38.34 -8.46
N ILE A 551 -8.75 37.84 -8.63
CA ILE A 551 -7.88 37.40 -7.55
C ILE A 551 -6.75 38.42 -7.38
N GLU A 552 -6.49 38.83 -6.14
CA GLU A 552 -5.42 39.78 -5.81
C GLU A 552 -4.54 39.21 -4.69
N ILE A 553 -3.23 39.16 -4.93
CA ILE A 553 -2.24 38.77 -3.93
C ILE A 553 -1.14 39.85 -3.81
N LYS A 554 -0.56 39.96 -2.61
CA LYS A 554 0.58 40.84 -2.33
C LYS A 554 1.84 40.00 -2.12
N SER A 555 2.98 40.50 -2.59
CA SER A 555 4.26 39.82 -2.35
C SER A 555 4.60 39.83 -0.84
N ALA A 556 5.13 38.71 -0.34
CA ALA A 556 5.61 38.62 1.04
C ALA A 556 6.88 39.47 1.26
N GLU A 557 7.64 39.75 0.21
CA GLU A 557 8.91 40.48 0.26
C GLU A 557 8.74 42.00 0.10
N SER A 558 7.60 42.44 -0.45
CA SER A 558 7.32 43.86 -0.68
C SER A 558 5.82 44.15 -0.72
N GLU A 559 5.35 45.01 0.20
CA GLU A 559 3.94 45.45 0.25
C GLU A 559 3.51 46.25 -0.98
N THR A 560 4.45 46.79 -1.77
CA THR A 560 4.15 47.56 -2.98
C THR A 560 3.97 46.69 -4.21
N LYS A 561 4.40 45.42 -4.19
CA LYS A 561 4.23 44.49 -5.31
C LYS A 561 2.89 43.76 -5.20
N ILE A 562 2.00 44.03 -6.16
CA ILE A 562 0.66 43.45 -6.24
C ILE A 562 0.57 42.60 -7.52
N LEU A 563 -0.02 41.41 -7.40
CA LEU A 563 -0.43 40.60 -8.54
C LEU A 563 -1.95 40.57 -8.63
N THR A 564 -2.45 40.84 -9.83
CA THR A 564 -3.87 40.71 -10.17
C THR A 564 -4.03 39.60 -11.22
N LEU A 565 -4.93 38.67 -10.96
CA LEU A 565 -5.25 37.56 -11.85
C LEU A 565 -6.75 37.56 -12.15
N ASN A 566 -7.08 37.71 -13.43
CA ASN A 566 -8.45 37.62 -13.91
C ASN A 566 -8.71 36.20 -14.43
N VAL A 567 -9.58 35.46 -13.74
CA VAL A 567 -10.01 34.13 -14.14
C VAL A 567 -11.37 34.22 -14.83
N THR A 568 -11.44 33.84 -16.11
CA THR A 568 -12.68 33.85 -16.88
C THR A 568 -13.09 32.42 -17.21
N LEU A 569 -14.27 32.01 -16.73
CA LEU A 569 -14.89 30.73 -16.99
C LEU A 569 -16.00 30.93 -18.04
N LYS A 570 -15.69 30.57 -19.29
CA LYS A 570 -16.55 30.82 -20.45
C LYS A 570 -17.78 29.93 -20.44
N ASN A 571 -18.84 30.39 -21.12
CA ASN A 571 -20.03 29.59 -21.42
C ASN A 571 -20.77 29.05 -20.19
N THR A 572 -20.77 29.79 -19.07
CA THR A 572 -21.63 29.47 -17.91
C THR A 572 -23.11 29.56 -18.32
N TYR A 573 -23.47 30.53 -19.17
CA TYR A 573 -24.78 30.65 -19.79
C TYR A 573 -24.71 30.59 -21.32
N LYS A 574 -25.85 30.25 -21.94
CA LYS A 574 -26.09 30.42 -23.37
C LYS A 574 -27.29 31.33 -23.58
N ILE A 575 -27.21 32.18 -24.60
CA ILE A 575 -28.32 33.09 -24.97
C ILE A 575 -29.34 32.30 -25.79
N ASP A 576 -30.61 32.41 -25.42
CA ASP A 576 -31.75 31.90 -26.17
C ASP A 576 -32.75 33.03 -26.51
N ASN A 577 -33.88 32.70 -27.13
CA ASN A 577 -34.90 33.70 -27.51
C ASN A 577 -35.67 34.28 -26.31
N ASN A 578 -35.56 33.67 -25.12
CA ASN A 578 -36.33 34.02 -23.92
C ASN A 578 -35.44 34.58 -22.79
N GLY A 579 -34.11 34.61 -22.96
CA GLY A 579 -33.14 35.02 -21.96
C GLY A 579 -31.79 34.30 -22.05
N ARG A 580 -31.27 33.88 -20.91
CA ARG A 580 -30.02 33.11 -20.74
C ARG A 580 -30.31 31.85 -19.93
N GLU A 581 -30.06 30.71 -20.54
CA GLU A 581 -30.13 29.40 -19.89
C GLU A 581 -28.75 28.98 -19.38
N ILE A 582 -28.71 28.25 -18.26
CA ILE A 582 -27.46 27.70 -17.73
C ILE A 582 -26.97 26.67 -18.72
N PHE A 583 -25.75 26.86 -19.21
CA PHE A 583 -25.14 25.95 -20.17
C PHE A 583 -24.16 25.02 -19.47
N HIS A 584 -23.17 25.55 -18.77
CA HIS A 584 -22.17 24.77 -18.04
C HIS A 584 -22.07 25.20 -16.57
N ARG A 585 -21.79 24.25 -15.66
CA ARG A 585 -21.65 24.52 -14.22
C ARG A 585 -20.22 24.33 -13.75
N TYR A 586 -19.62 25.39 -13.21
CA TYR A 586 -18.31 25.29 -12.58
C TYR A 586 -18.43 25.08 -11.07
N GLN A 587 -17.64 24.15 -10.54
CA GLN A 587 -17.43 23.96 -9.11
C GLN A 587 -15.99 24.30 -8.74
N LEU A 588 -15.80 25.31 -7.90
CA LEU A 588 -14.48 25.85 -7.60
C LEU A 588 -13.99 25.37 -6.23
N TYR A 589 -12.71 25.05 -6.14
CA TYR A 589 -12.05 24.61 -4.92
C TYR A 589 -10.91 25.57 -4.60
N THR A 590 -10.89 26.15 -3.42
CA THR A 590 -9.79 27.03 -2.99
C THR A 590 -8.69 26.22 -2.32
N LYS A 591 -7.47 26.77 -2.30
CA LYS A 591 -6.31 26.16 -1.65
C LYS A 591 -6.51 25.91 -0.15
N ASP A 592 -7.32 26.73 0.51
CA ASP A 592 -7.64 26.63 1.94
C ASP A 592 -8.89 25.79 2.23
N GLY A 593 -9.37 24.98 1.28
CA GLY A 593 -10.36 23.94 1.54
C GLY A 593 -11.82 24.39 1.43
N PHE A 594 -12.10 25.58 0.90
CA PHE A 594 -13.47 25.98 0.59
C PHE A 594 -13.90 25.48 -0.78
N VAL A 595 -15.16 25.07 -0.88
CA VAL A 595 -15.83 24.66 -2.11
C VAL A 595 -16.90 25.68 -2.43
N LEU A 596 -16.84 26.26 -3.62
CA LEU A 596 -17.76 27.27 -4.12
C LEU A 596 -18.64 26.61 -5.18
N ASN A 597 -19.90 26.36 -4.83
CA ASN A 597 -20.90 25.78 -5.71
C ASN A 597 -21.74 26.89 -6.33
N THR A 598 -21.79 26.97 -7.65
CA THR A 598 -22.55 28.00 -8.35
C THR A 598 -24.06 27.88 -8.08
N LYS A 599 -24.67 28.99 -7.64
CA LYS A 599 -26.11 29.15 -7.35
C LYS A 599 -26.77 29.90 -8.52
N LEU A 600 -26.92 29.19 -9.63
CA LEU A 600 -27.40 29.77 -10.90
C LEU A 600 -28.86 29.38 -11.17
N ASN A 601 -29.61 30.32 -11.73
CA ASN A 601 -31.00 30.16 -12.19
C ASN A 601 -31.11 30.60 -13.66
N HIS A 602 -32.15 30.15 -14.37
CA HIS A 602 -32.47 30.72 -15.68
C HIS A 602 -32.73 32.23 -15.55
N LEU A 603 -32.14 33.02 -16.45
CA LEU A 603 -32.24 34.48 -16.42
C LEU A 603 -33.09 34.95 -17.59
N ASP A 604 -34.17 35.67 -17.34
CA ASP A 604 -35.02 36.20 -18.41
C ASP A 604 -34.31 37.30 -19.21
N SER A 605 -34.82 37.62 -20.40
CA SER A 605 -34.24 38.64 -21.28
C SER A 605 -34.12 40.04 -20.67
N SER A 606 -34.83 40.33 -19.58
CA SER A 606 -34.76 41.61 -18.85
C SER A 606 -33.71 41.63 -17.72
N ALA A 607 -33.07 40.50 -17.41
CA ALA A 607 -32.08 40.42 -16.33
C ALA A 607 -30.78 41.17 -16.69
N SER A 608 -30.14 41.79 -15.68
CA SER A 608 -28.87 42.53 -15.86
C SER A 608 -27.81 41.67 -16.54
N HIS A 609 -27.07 42.25 -17.49
CA HIS A 609 -25.93 41.58 -18.11
C HIS A 609 -24.77 41.32 -17.14
N ILE A 610 -24.70 42.04 -16.02
CA ILE A 610 -23.70 41.84 -14.96
C ILE A 610 -24.42 41.50 -13.65
N ILE A 611 -24.04 40.39 -13.00
CA ILE A 611 -24.52 39.96 -11.68
C ILE A 611 -23.29 39.76 -10.79
N SER A 612 -23.23 40.41 -9.62
CA SER A 612 -22.04 40.38 -8.73
C SER A 612 -22.37 39.99 -7.28
N GLU A 613 -23.59 39.57 -6.98
CA GLU A 613 -24.04 39.23 -5.63
C GLU A 613 -24.65 37.82 -5.60
N ASN A 614 -24.42 37.10 -4.50
CA ASN A 614 -25.00 35.78 -4.20
C ASN A 614 -24.91 34.74 -5.35
N ILE A 615 -23.72 34.62 -5.95
CA ILE A 615 -23.43 33.71 -7.07
C ILE A 615 -23.10 32.30 -6.57
N PHE A 616 -22.57 32.15 -5.35
CA PHE A 616 -22.10 30.86 -4.84
C PHE A 616 -22.75 30.47 -3.51
N ASN A 617 -22.94 29.16 -3.30
CA ASN A 617 -22.99 28.55 -1.98
C ASN A 617 -21.57 28.09 -1.62
N ILE A 618 -21.06 28.57 -0.48
CA ILE A 618 -19.68 28.35 -0.04
C ILE A 618 -19.69 27.40 1.16
N THR A 619 -19.04 26.26 1.05
CA THR A 619 -18.91 25.24 2.10
C THR A 619 -17.44 24.98 2.39
N TYR A 620 -17.06 24.82 3.66
CA TYR A 620 -15.69 24.44 4.01
C TYR A 620 -15.58 22.92 4.11
N GLN A 621 -14.71 22.28 3.31
CA GLN A 621 -14.49 20.83 3.33
C GLN A 621 -13.03 20.46 3.63
N GLY A 622 -12.28 21.35 4.29
CA GLY A 622 -10.85 21.13 4.60
C GLY A 622 -10.62 19.94 5.55
N GLY A 623 -9.41 19.35 5.47
CA GLY A 623 -9.08 18.03 6.00
C GLY A 623 -9.30 17.80 7.51
N ALA A 624 -9.27 16.51 7.87
CA ALA A 624 -9.61 15.94 9.18
C ALA A 624 -8.75 16.39 10.38
N SER A 625 -7.82 17.32 10.19
CA SER A 625 -6.97 17.91 11.23
C SER A 625 -7.39 19.33 11.64
N SER A 626 -8.23 20.02 10.87
CA SER A 626 -8.49 21.46 11.06
C SER A 626 -9.38 21.80 12.27
N THR A 627 -8.99 22.82 13.01
CA THR A 627 -9.78 23.41 14.10
C THR A 627 -10.70 24.47 13.52
N ILE A 628 -12.02 24.30 13.66
CA ILE A 628 -13.02 25.18 13.06
C ILE A 628 -13.83 25.87 14.14
N SER A 629 -14.02 27.19 14.02
CA SER A 629 -15.05 27.92 14.76
C SER A 629 -16.06 28.51 13.78
N ILE A 630 -17.34 28.29 14.04
CA ILE A 630 -18.45 28.81 13.25
C ILE A 630 -19.27 29.71 14.14
N ASP A 631 -19.39 30.99 13.77
CA ASP A 631 -20.40 31.90 14.31
C ASP A 631 -21.41 32.18 13.20
N GLU A 632 -22.55 31.51 13.29
CA GLU A 632 -23.61 31.61 12.29
C GLU A 632 -24.34 32.96 12.36
N SER A 633 -24.32 33.63 13.52
CA SER A 633 -24.92 34.96 13.70
C SER A 633 -24.11 36.05 13.00
N GLU A 634 -22.79 35.97 13.09
CA GLU A 634 -21.85 36.88 12.40
C GLU A 634 -21.54 36.45 10.96
N LYS A 635 -22.01 35.26 10.55
CA LYS A 635 -21.69 34.63 9.26
C LYS A 635 -20.18 34.51 9.02
N THR A 636 -19.47 34.00 10.02
CA THR A 636 -18.01 33.83 9.97
C THR A 636 -17.59 32.38 10.19
N ILE A 637 -16.47 32.00 9.56
CA ILE A 637 -15.76 30.73 9.78
C ILE A 637 -14.33 31.07 10.16
N SER A 638 -13.83 30.53 11.27
CA SER A 638 -12.41 30.56 11.61
C SER A 638 -11.82 29.19 11.37
N VAL A 639 -10.73 29.11 10.62
CA VAL A 639 -9.98 27.87 10.36
C VAL A 639 -8.54 28.10 10.82
N ASP A 640 -8.07 27.34 11.80
CA ASP A 640 -6.71 27.42 12.35
C ASP A 640 -6.25 28.86 12.65
N ASN A 641 -7.12 29.63 13.32
CA ASN A 641 -6.97 31.04 13.70
C ASN A 641 -7.10 32.09 12.57
N LYS A 642 -7.43 31.68 11.33
CA LYS A 642 -7.74 32.62 10.25
C LYS A 642 -9.25 32.78 10.10
N ILE A 643 -9.73 34.02 10.23
CA ILE A 643 -11.17 34.36 10.18
C ILE A 643 -11.58 34.72 8.75
N TYR A 644 -12.66 34.10 8.28
CA TYR A 644 -13.30 34.33 7.00
C TYR A 644 -14.70 34.88 7.24
N GLY A 645 -14.98 36.06 6.67
CA GLY A 645 -16.33 36.61 6.62
C GLY A 645 -17.03 36.23 5.32
N GLN A 646 -18.36 36.12 5.36
CA GLN A 646 -19.16 35.85 4.17
C GLN A 646 -18.98 36.97 3.12
N PRO A 647 -18.54 36.66 1.89
CA PRO A 647 -18.43 37.66 0.82
C PRO A 647 -19.81 38.05 0.25
N LEU A 648 -19.92 39.20 -0.41
CA LEU A 648 -21.17 39.62 -1.07
C LEU A 648 -21.58 38.68 -2.22
N TRP A 649 -20.59 38.11 -2.90
CA TRP A 649 -20.79 37.23 -4.05
C TRP A 649 -21.11 35.77 -3.67
N GLY A 650 -21.21 35.41 -2.38
CA GLY A 650 -21.60 34.04 -2.00
C GLY A 650 -22.03 33.86 -0.55
N ASP A 651 -22.91 32.88 -0.31
CA ASP A 651 -23.48 32.56 1.02
C ASP A 651 -22.76 31.37 1.66
N PHE A 652 -22.36 31.47 2.94
CA PHE A 652 -21.84 30.31 3.67
C PHE A 652 -22.94 29.29 3.96
N LYS A 653 -22.61 28.01 3.79
CA LYS A 653 -23.39 26.85 4.23
C LYS A 653 -22.56 26.06 5.23
N PHE A 654 -22.99 26.08 6.48
CA PHE A 654 -22.26 25.48 7.60
C PHE A 654 -22.60 23.99 7.74
N HIS A 655 -21.61 23.21 8.14
CA HIS A 655 -21.76 21.83 8.58
C HIS A 655 -20.71 21.54 9.66
N GLY A 656 -20.97 20.54 10.50
CA GLY A 656 -20.14 20.20 11.66
C GLY A 656 -18.95 19.29 11.38
N LEU A 657 -18.64 19.00 10.12
CA LEU A 657 -17.50 18.17 9.73
C LEU A 657 -16.17 18.89 10.03
N ALA A 658 -15.54 18.54 11.16
CA ALA A 658 -14.30 19.13 11.65
C ALA A 658 -13.55 18.16 12.58
N SER A 659 -12.26 18.36 12.80
CA SER A 659 -11.50 17.60 13.82
C SER A 659 -11.88 18.04 15.24
N LYS A 660 -12.13 19.35 15.38
CA LYS A 660 -12.63 20.05 16.56
C LYS A 660 -13.46 21.23 16.06
N LEU A 661 -14.72 21.28 16.47
CA LEU A 661 -15.65 22.35 16.10
C LEU A 661 -16.04 23.17 17.33
N GLU A 662 -16.01 24.49 17.20
CA GLU A 662 -16.72 25.41 18.11
C GLU A 662 -17.87 26.05 17.33
N TYR A 663 -19.10 25.70 17.66
CA TYR A 663 -20.29 26.20 16.95
C TYR A 663 -21.13 27.11 17.84
N LYS A 664 -21.51 28.26 17.29
CA LYS A 664 -22.48 29.18 17.86
C LYS A 664 -23.57 29.48 16.83
N GLY A 665 -24.77 28.99 17.11
CA GLY A 665 -25.95 29.14 16.26
C GLY A 665 -26.59 30.53 16.31
N LYS A 666 -27.72 30.72 15.63
CA LYS A 666 -28.54 31.94 15.67
C LYS A 666 -29.55 31.87 16.81
N SER A 667 -30.31 32.94 17.04
CA SER A 667 -31.38 32.96 18.06
C SER A 667 -32.70 32.32 17.58
N ASN A 668 -32.67 31.47 16.56
CA ASN A 668 -33.82 30.82 15.91
C ASN A 668 -33.47 29.33 15.66
N ASP A 669 -34.39 28.54 15.08
CA ASP A 669 -34.19 27.14 14.68
C ASP A 669 -32.90 26.92 13.88
N ASP A 670 -31.93 26.23 14.49
CA ASP A 670 -30.64 25.91 13.88
C ASP A 670 -30.59 24.45 13.39
N HIS A 671 -29.95 24.23 12.24
CA HIS A 671 -29.76 22.90 11.65
C HIS A 671 -28.29 22.68 11.33
N LEU A 672 -27.61 21.85 12.12
CA LEU A 672 -26.20 21.53 11.92
C LEU A 672 -26.01 20.03 11.69
N LEU A 673 -25.59 19.70 10.48
CA LEU A 673 -25.37 18.32 10.06
C LEU A 673 -23.90 17.90 10.24
N MET A 674 -23.64 16.60 10.36
CA MET A 674 -22.29 16.02 10.43
C MET A 674 -21.42 16.51 11.61
N VAL A 675 -22.03 16.75 12.78
CA VAL A 675 -21.32 17.14 14.00
C VAL A 675 -20.32 16.05 14.38
N SER A 676 -19.03 16.37 14.28
CA SER A 676 -17.94 15.43 14.49
C SER A 676 -17.56 15.33 15.98
N ARG A 677 -16.70 14.36 16.32
CA ARG A 677 -16.15 14.23 17.67
C ARG A 677 -15.39 15.49 18.10
N ASN A 678 -15.26 15.70 19.41
CA ASN A 678 -14.60 16.86 20.02
C ASN A 678 -15.25 18.21 19.65
N SER A 679 -16.53 18.19 19.25
CA SER A 679 -17.30 19.40 19.00
C SER A 679 -17.83 20.01 20.29
N HIS A 680 -17.77 21.34 20.35
CA HIS A 680 -18.38 22.16 21.38
C HIS A 680 -19.46 23.02 20.74
N ILE A 681 -20.72 22.67 21.02
CA ILE A 681 -21.91 23.28 20.43
C ILE A 681 -22.56 24.15 21.49
N MET A 682 -22.60 25.47 21.27
CA MET A 682 -23.41 26.36 22.10
C MET A 682 -24.88 26.25 21.68
N VAL A 683 -25.72 25.81 22.61
CA VAL A 683 -27.16 25.67 22.39
C VAL A 683 -27.82 27.04 22.37
N THR A 684 -28.79 27.21 21.48
CA THR A 684 -29.46 28.47 21.20
C THR A 684 -30.97 28.36 21.45
N LYS A 685 -31.69 29.45 21.20
CA LYS A 685 -33.16 29.47 21.29
C LYS A 685 -33.75 28.96 19.99
N GLY A 686 -34.83 28.21 20.06
CA GLY A 686 -35.50 27.65 18.88
C GLY A 686 -35.58 26.14 18.91
N ARG A 687 -35.92 25.56 17.76
CA ARG A 687 -35.97 24.11 17.53
C ARG A 687 -34.70 23.67 16.80
N ASP A 688 -33.72 23.21 17.56
CA ASP A 688 -32.40 22.90 17.05
C ASP A 688 -32.27 21.42 16.73
N VAL A 689 -31.66 21.13 15.57
CA VAL A 689 -31.42 19.76 15.11
C VAL A 689 -29.94 19.57 14.83
N TYR A 690 -29.32 18.66 15.58
CA TYR A 690 -27.91 18.32 15.45
C TYR A 690 -27.76 16.87 15.00
N GLN A 691 -27.24 16.64 13.79
CA GLN A 691 -26.96 15.29 13.31
C GLN A 691 -25.50 14.93 13.60
N VAL A 692 -25.30 13.88 14.40
CA VAL A 692 -23.97 13.35 14.71
C VAL A 692 -23.37 12.70 13.46
N ASN A 693 -22.10 12.98 13.20
CA ASN A 693 -21.36 12.38 12.09
C ASN A 693 -21.26 10.86 12.27
N PRO A 694 -21.64 10.06 11.26
CA PRO A 694 -21.56 8.60 11.34
C PRO A 694 -20.14 7.99 11.40
N ASP A 695 -19.12 8.68 10.86
CA ASP A 695 -17.76 8.16 10.73
C ASP A 695 -16.98 8.23 12.06
N GLN A 696 -17.41 7.46 13.06
CA GLN A 696 -16.81 7.48 14.40
C GLN A 696 -16.31 6.11 14.84
N ILE A 697 -15.19 5.67 14.25
CA ILE A 697 -14.49 4.43 14.63
C ILE A 697 -13.67 4.62 15.93
N PHE A 698 -13.60 5.83 16.50
CA PHE A 698 -12.73 6.20 17.62
C PHE A 698 -13.47 7.01 18.71
N GLN A 699 -13.04 6.84 19.97
CA GLN A 699 -13.50 7.61 21.14
C GLN A 699 -13.39 9.12 20.95
N GLY A 700 -14.41 9.86 21.39
CA GLY A 700 -14.40 11.32 21.45
C GLY A 700 -15.65 11.89 22.09
N LYS A 701 -15.68 13.20 22.34
CA LYS A 701 -16.74 13.85 23.12
C LYS A 701 -17.44 14.95 22.33
N ILE A 702 -18.78 14.98 22.32
CA ILE A 702 -19.56 16.15 21.89
C ILE A 702 -20.12 16.82 23.13
N ILE A 703 -19.85 18.12 23.25
CA ILE A 703 -20.32 18.95 24.36
C ILE A 703 -21.42 19.86 23.83
N PHE A 704 -22.59 19.80 24.44
CA PHE A 704 -23.66 20.77 24.28
C PHE A 704 -23.64 21.71 25.49
N ASP A 705 -23.31 22.99 25.24
CA ASP A 705 -23.16 24.02 26.26
C ASP A 705 -24.38 24.95 26.30
N PHE A 706 -25.03 25.00 27.46
CA PHE A 706 -26.23 25.80 27.71
C PHE A 706 -25.93 27.16 28.35
N SER A 707 -24.66 27.58 28.39
CA SER A 707 -24.26 28.88 28.93
C SER A 707 -25.00 30.09 28.35
N ASN A 708 -25.51 29.98 27.11
CA ASN A 708 -26.34 31.00 26.45
C ASN A 708 -27.82 30.97 26.85
N ILE A 709 -28.31 29.87 27.44
CA ILE A 709 -29.71 29.73 27.87
C ILE A 709 -29.86 30.31 29.28
N LYS A 710 -30.58 31.43 29.37
CA LYS A 710 -30.91 32.05 30.67
C LYS A 710 -32.16 31.40 31.27
N PRO A 711 -32.35 31.44 32.60
CA PRO A 711 -33.54 30.87 33.25
C PRO A 711 -34.88 31.40 32.69
N GLU A 712 -34.90 32.65 32.23
CA GLU A 712 -36.07 33.28 31.59
C GLU A 712 -36.39 32.72 30.19
N MET A 713 -35.50 31.89 29.62
CA MET A 713 -35.53 31.40 28.24
C MET A 713 -35.71 29.88 28.16
N GLU A 714 -35.82 29.19 29.30
CA GLU A 714 -35.87 27.72 29.38
C GLU A 714 -37.07 27.11 28.65
N ASP A 715 -38.18 27.85 28.51
CA ASP A 715 -39.38 27.41 27.80
C ASP A 715 -39.33 27.60 26.27
N GLU A 716 -38.28 28.26 25.75
CA GLU A 716 -38.15 28.66 24.33
C GLU A 716 -37.18 27.79 23.52
N PHE A 717 -36.65 26.69 24.08
CA PHE A 717 -35.75 25.77 23.38
C PHE A 717 -36.35 24.36 23.22
N ASP A 718 -36.05 23.73 22.08
CA ASP A 718 -36.34 22.33 21.76
C ASP A 718 -35.12 21.79 21.01
N MET A 719 -34.63 20.60 21.37
CA MET A 719 -33.39 20.06 20.80
C MET A 719 -33.57 18.60 20.44
N THR A 720 -33.22 18.27 19.19
CA THR A 720 -33.18 16.89 18.69
C THR A 720 -31.77 16.52 18.23
N ILE A 721 -31.23 15.45 18.78
CA ILE A 721 -29.98 14.82 18.33
C ILE A 721 -30.34 13.68 17.38
N LEU A 722 -29.82 13.72 16.16
CA LEU A 722 -30.00 12.65 15.17
C LEU A 722 -28.77 11.75 15.17
N LEU A 723 -28.98 10.46 15.40
CA LEU A 723 -27.97 9.41 15.33
C LEU A 723 -28.24 8.57 14.08
N PRO A 724 -27.58 8.83 12.95
CA PRO A 724 -27.99 8.24 11.67
C PRO A 724 -27.81 6.72 11.58
N TYR A 725 -26.87 6.14 12.33
CA TYR A 725 -26.57 4.70 12.28
C TYR A 725 -26.57 4.02 13.65
N GLU A 726 -26.64 4.77 14.75
CA GLU A 726 -26.66 4.15 16.06
C GLU A 726 -28.05 3.67 16.42
N ASN A 727 -28.10 2.55 17.14
CA ASN A 727 -29.32 2.04 17.73
C ASN A 727 -29.57 2.73 19.07
N GLY A 728 -30.73 3.37 19.23
CA GLY A 728 -31.02 4.15 20.43
C GLY A 728 -31.25 3.30 21.67
N PHE A 729 -31.55 2.01 21.51
CA PHE A 729 -31.68 1.05 22.62
C PHE A 729 -30.33 0.66 23.25
N ASP A 730 -29.21 0.94 22.57
CA ASP A 730 -27.85 0.61 23.05
C ASP A 730 -27.17 1.79 23.77
N ILE A 731 -27.84 2.95 23.87
CA ILE A 731 -27.32 4.15 24.56
C ILE A 731 -27.30 3.90 26.08
N LYS A 732 -26.16 4.18 26.73
CA LYS A 732 -26.05 4.10 28.20
C LYS A 732 -25.78 5.46 28.80
N THR A 733 -26.26 5.68 30.02
CA THR A 733 -25.99 6.90 30.78
C THR A 733 -25.09 6.60 31.98
N LEU A 734 -24.11 7.47 32.23
CA LEU A 734 -23.27 7.45 33.43
C LEU A 734 -23.14 8.89 33.95
N GLY A 735 -23.84 9.18 35.05
CA GLY A 735 -23.99 10.55 35.54
C GLY A 735 -24.71 11.42 34.51
N THR A 736 -24.13 12.58 34.18
CA THR A 736 -24.67 13.55 33.20
C THR A 736 -24.17 13.33 31.77
N SER A 737 -23.41 12.25 31.52
CA SER A 737 -22.91 11.91 30.20
C SER A 737 -23.65 10.69 29.64
N MET A 738 -23.87 10.72 28.33
CA MET A 738 -24.44 9.62 27.57
C MET A 738 -23.37 9.04 26.66
N PHE A 739 -23.35 7.72 26.53
CA PHE A 739 -22.32 7.00 25.80
C PHE A 739 -22.98 6.15 24.73
N LEU A 740 -22.56 6.33 23.48
CA LEU A 740 -22.87 5.40 22.41
C LEU A 740 -21.75 4.35 22.37
N TYR A 741 -22.14 3.10 22.22
CA TYR A 741 -21.21 1.98 22.16
C TYR A 741 -21.26 1.35 20.79
N ASP A 742 -20.14 0.78 20.36
CA ASP A 742 -20.12 -0.10 19.21
C ASP A 742 -20.72 -1.48 19.56
N LYS A 743 -20.85 -2.35 18.54
CA LYS A 743 -21.32 -3.74 18.69
C LYS A 743 -20.48 -4.60 19.66
N PHE A 744 -19.28 -4.15 20.03
CA PHE A 744 -18.39 -4.81 20.98
C PHE A 744 -18.49 -4.25 22.40
N SER A 745 -19.41 -3.32 22.65
CA SER A 745 -19.49 -2.57 23.90
C SER A 745 -18.26 -1.70 24.19
N ASN A 746 -17.46 -1.33 23.18
CA ASN A 746 -16.46 -0.27 23.33
C ASN A 746 -17.15 1.08 23.22
N GLU A 747 -16.71 2.04 24.03
CA GLU A 747 -17.20 3.42 23.96
C GLU A 747 -16.82 4.03 22.60
N LYS A 748 -17.83 4.49 21.87
CA LYS A 748 -17.69 5.13 20.55
C LYS A 748 -17.63 6.64 20.69
N ILE A 749 -18.60 7.22 21.40
CA ILE A 749 -18.70 8.66 21.62
C ILE A 749 -19.37 8.96 22.96
N GLU A 750 -18.88 10.00 23.63
CA GLU A 750 -19.51 10.62 24.78
C GLU A 750 -20.31 11.86 24.32
N ILE A 751 -21.58 11.96 24.70
CA ILE A 751 -22.40 13.16 24.57
C ILE A 751 -22.60 13.74 25.98
N SER A 752 -22.16 14.97 26.18
CA SER A 752 -22.27 15.67 27.47
C SER A 752 -23.04 16.97 27.35
N PHE A 753 -23.83 17.28 28.38
CA PHE A 753 -24.53 18.55 28.54
C PHE A 753 -23.89 19.32 29.70
N ILE A 754 -23.50 20.58 29.48
CA ILE A 754 -22.85 21.43 30.49
C ILE A 754 -23.59 22.76 30.67
N ASN A 755 -23.37 23.41 31.82
CA ASN A 755 -23.97 24.71 32.19
C ASN A 755 -25.51 24.72 32.13
N LEU A 756 -26.14 23.57 32.37
CA LEU A 756 -27.58 23.39 32.40
C LEU A 756 -28.17 23.89 33.73
N SER A 757 -29.23 24.70 33.69
CA SER A 757 -29.99 25.11 34.88
C SER A 757 -31.09 24.08 35.20
N TYR A 758 -31.32 23.81 36.48
CA TYR A 758 -32.31 22.84 36.95
C TYR A 758 -33.38 23.51 37.83
N PRO A 759 -34.66 23.08 37.75
CA PRO A 759 -35.20 22.01 36.92
C PRO A 759 -35.48 22.46 35.48
N ILE A 760 -35.29 21.56 34.50
CA ILE A 760 -35.60 21.85 33.10
C ILE A 760 -37.08 21.59 32.79
N SER A 761 -37.72 22.51 32.06
CA SER A 761 -39.13 22.39 31.65
C SER A 761 -39.34 21.67 30.32
N LYS A 762 -38.29 21.51 29.49
CA LYS A 762 -38.34 20.97 28.12
C LYS A 762 -37.55 19.67 27.94
N GLU A 763 -38.06 18.80 27.09
CA GLU A 763 -37.48 17.47 26.84
C GLU A 763 -36.45 17.55 25.70
N ILE A 764 -35.31 16.87 25.85
CA ILE A 764 -34.34 16.69 24.74
C ILE A 764 -34.60 15.33 24.11
N TYR A 765 -34.62 15.29 22.78
CA TYR A 765 -34.93 14.08 22.03
C TYR A 765 -33.70 13.52 21.32
N ILE A 766 -33.65 12.19 21.24
CA ILE A 766 -32.74 11.46 20.36
C ILE A 766 -33.59 10.71 19.36
N LYS A 767 -33.28 10.87 18.08
CA LYS A 767 -33.80 10.01 17.02
C LYS A 767 -32.68 9.11 16.52
N ASP A 768 -32.87 7.81 16.64
CA ASP A 768 -31.88 6.81 16.25
C ASP A 768 -31.92 6.47 14.75
N GLY A 769 -31.02 5.57 14.31
CA GLY A 769 -30.89 5.17 12.91
C GLY A 769 -32.08 4.37 12.38
N HIS A 770 -32.93 3.86 13.28
CA HIS A 770 -34.16 3.13 12.97
C HIS A 770 -35.40 4.03 13.04
N ALA A 771 -35.21 5.34 13.22
CA ALA A 771 -36.23 6.36 13.41
C ALA A 771 -37.07 6.21 14.70
N ASN A 772 -36.60 5.43 15.67
CA ASN A 772 -37.17 5.40 17.02
C ASN A 772 -36.84 6.71 17.75
N LEU A 773 -37.79 7.21 18.52
CA LEU A 773 -37.65 8.45 19.28
C LEU A 773 -37.47 8.13 20.76
N PHE A 774 -36.43 8.69 21.35
CA PHE A 774 -36.10 8.56 22.76
C PHE A 774 -36.13 9.93 23.42
N ARG A 775 -36.68 9.98 24.62
CA ARG A 775 -36.71 11.16 25.47
C ARG A 775 -35.60 11.06 26.52
N ILE A 776 -34.80 12.11 26.64
CA ILE A 776 -33.83 12.27 27.72
C ILE A 776 -34.49 13.03 28.88
N LYS A 777 -34.69 12.34 30.00
CA LYS A 777 -35.07 12.96 31.28
C LYS A 777 -33.82 13.46 31.97
N MET A 778 -33.64 14.78 31.95
CA MET A 778 -32.51 15.45 32.59
C MET A 778 -32.65 15.46 34.12
N GLY A 779 -31.55 15.20 34.81
CA GLY A 779 -31.48 15.18 36.26
C GLY A 779 -30.11 15.69 36.74
N GLN A 780 -30.09 16.29 37.93
CA GLN A 780 -28.90 16.96 38.48
C GLN A 780 -27.72 16.00 38.69
N ASP A 781 -28.00 14.76 39.11
CA ASP A 781 -26.98 13.73 39.37
C ASP A 781 -26.86 12.68 38.26
N SER A 782 -27.96 12.42 37.52
CA SER A 782 -27.98 11.44 36.43
C SER A 782 -29.05 11.72 35.39
N HIS A 783 -28.80 11.33 34.14
CA HIS A 783 -29.78 11.38 33.05
C HIS A 783 -30.40 9.99 32.82
N ASN A 784 -31.70 9.96 32.51
CA ASN A 784 -32.40 8.74 32.11
C ASN A 784 -32.90 8.85 30.67
N ILE A 785 -32.75 7.79 29.88
CA ILE A 785 -33.22 7.75 28.50
C ILE A 785 -34.39 6.77 28.43
N GLU A 786 -35.52 7.22 27.89
CA GLU A 786 -36.72 6.40 27.76
C GLU A 786 -37.16 6.40 26.29
N PRO A 787 -37.38 5.22 25.67
CA PRO A 787 -38.04 5.18 24.37
C PRO A 787 -39.48 5.71 24.51
N ILE A 788 -39.96 6.43 23.51
CA ILE A 788 -41.34 6.95 23.51
C ILE A 788 -42.33 5.83 23.21
N GLU A 789 -41.97 4.89 22.33
CA GLU A 789 -42.70 3.64 22.13
C GLU A 789 -42.06 2.54 22.99
N CYS A 790 -42.80 2.05 24.00
CA CYS A 790 -42.35 1.00 24.90
C CYS A 790 -42.89 -0.38 24.47
N LEU A 791 -42.06 -1.41 24.60
CA LEU A 791 -42.52 -2.80 24.52
C LEU A 791 -43.39 -3.14 25.75
N GLU A 792 -44.63 -3.59 25.51
CA GLU A 792 -45.49 -4.11 26.57
C GLU A 792 -44.98 -5.49 27.03
N LEU A 793 -44.96 -5.73 28.36
CA LEU A 793 -44.54 -7.01 28.91
C LEU A 793 -45.68 -8.03 28.75
N PRO A 794 -45.37 -9.29 28.37
CA PRO A 794 -46.39 -10.34 28.27
C PRO A 794 -47.09 -10.60 29.60
N THR A 795 -48.36 -10.96 29.53
CA THR A 795 -49.24 -11.32 30.63
C THR A 795 -49.68 -12.78 30.51
N VAL A 796 -50.82 -13.15 31.08
CA VAL A 796 -51.45 -14.49 30.97
C VAL A 796 -52.81 -14.41 30.28
N ASN A 797 -53.11 -13.26 29.68
CA ASN A 797 -54.31 -13.00 28.90
C ASN A 797 -53.87 -12.68 27.47
N ASN A 798 -54.82 -12.63 26.55
CA ASN A 798 -54.59 -12.24 25.16
C ASN A 798 -53.89 -10.87 25.07
N ASP A 799 -52.63 -10.88 24.61
CA ASP A 799 -51.77 -9.71 24.50
C ASP A 799 -51.53 -9.30 23.04
N TYR A 800 -51.19 -8.03 22.84
CA TYR A 800 -50.69 -7.52 21.56
C TYR A 800 -49.30 -6.95 21.73
N ILE A 801 -48.28 -7.66 21.26
CA ILE A 801 -46.87 -7.33 21.50
C ILE A 801 -46.24 -6.87 20.18
N LYS A 802 -45.91 -5.58 20.11
CA LYS A 802 -45.22 -4.99 18.97
C LYS A 802 -43.78 -4.64 19.33
N ILE A 803 -42.82 -5.33 18.70
CA ILE A 803 -41.39 -5.14 18.94
C ILE A 803 -40.86 -4.12 17.91
N PRO A 804 -40.25 -2.99 18.33
CA PRO A 804 -39.76 -1.98 17.40
C PRO A 804 -38.43 -2.38 16.74
N LYS A 805 -38.09 -1.69 15.63
CA LYS A 805 -36.86 -1.90 14.87
C LYS A 805 -35.62 -1.68 15.74
N GLY A 806 -34.66 -2.60 15.68
CA GLY A 806 -33.43 -2.54 16.47
C GLY A 806 -33.59 -2.87 17.96
N TYR A 807 -34.79 -3.21 18.45
CA TYR A 807 -34.99 -3.55 19.85
C TYR A 807 -34.21 -4.81 20.24
N ASN A 808 -33.32 -4.68 21.24
CA ASN A 808 -32.51 -5.79 21.74
C ASN A 808 -33.09 -6.29 23.07
N PHE A 809 -33.68 -7.49 23.05
CA PHE A 809 -34.27 -8.06 24.25
C PHE A 809 -33.24 -8.21 25.38
N ARG A 810 -33.66 -7.82 26.60
CA ARG A 810 -32.90 -8.12 27.82
C ARG A 810 -32.82 -9.62 28.09
N TYR A 811 -33.85 -10.36 27.69
CA TYR A 811 -33.96 -11.81 27.86
C TYR A 811 -33.71 -12.52 26.53
N PRO A 812 -33.11 -13.72 26.55
CA PRO A 812 -32.76 -14.43 25.31
C PRO A 812 -33.98 -15.04 24.59
N ILE A 813 -35.15 -15.04 25.23
CA ILE A 813 -36.42 -15.58 24.75
C ILE A 813 -37.56 -14.65 25.17
N LEU A 814 -38.53 -14.45 24.28
CA LEU A 814 -39.85 -13.87 24.58
C LEU A 814 -40.82 -15.03 24.85
N ASP A 815 -41.39 -15.09 26.06
CA ASP A 815 -42.33 -16.14 26.49
C ASP A 815 -43.65 -15.46 26.87
N THR A 816 -44.73 -15.69 26.10
CA THR A 816 -46.04 -15.03 26.31
C THR A 816 -47.00 -15.83 27.19
N ASN A 817 -46.61 -17.04 27.60
CA ASN A 817 -47.33 -17.90 28.55
C ASN A 817 -48.68 -18.42 28.04
N ASN A 818 -49.80 -17.81 28.44
CA ASN A 818 -51.15 -18.30 28.19
C ASN A 818 -51.97 -17.15 27.59
N GLY A 819 -52.92 -17.45 26.71
CA GLY A 819 -53.77 -16.46 26.06
C GLY A 819 -53.72 -16.63 24.54
N ASP A 820 -54.69 -16.07 23.80
CA ASP A 820 -54.56 -15.97 22.34
C ASP A 820 -53.82 -14.67 22.00
N ASP A 821 -52.54 -14.75 21.68
CA ASP A 821 -51.63 -13.61 21.55
C ASP A 821 -51.38 -13.19 20.09
N LEU A 822 -51.13 -11.89 19.86
CA LEU A 822 -50.65 -11.35 18.59
C LEU A 822 -49.28 -10.69 18.76
N ILE A 823 -48.27 -11.26 18.13
CA ILE A 823 -46.87 -10.83 18.22
C ILE A 823 -46.41 -10.30 16.87
N GLU A 824 -46.04 -9.02 16.81
CA GLU A 824 -45.43 -8.38 15.63
C GLU A 824 -43.97 -8.03 15.90
N ASP A 825 -43.03 -8.83 15.36
CA ASP A 825 -41.59 -8.60 15.47
C ASP A 825 -41.06 -7.75 14.31
N ASN A 826 -40.80 -6.47 14.57
CA ASN A 826 -40.14 -5.57 13.62
C ASN A 826 -38.66 -5.38 13.89
N SER A 827 -38.04 -6.11 14.83
CA SER A 827 -36.69 -5.81 15.30
C SER A 827 -35.59 -5.99 14.24
N MET A 828 -35.80 -6.86 13.25
CA MET A 828 -34.86 -7.25 12.18
C MET A 828 -33.56 -7.95 12.65
N ILE A 829 -33.41 -8.23 13.95
CA ILE A 829 -32.16 -8.79 14.52
C ILE A 829 -32.22 -10.31 14.78
N GLY A 830 -33.34 -10.94 14.42
CA GLY A 830 -33.67 -12.34 14.70
C GLY A 830 -34.00 -12.56 16.18
N ASN A 831 -35.14 -13.15 16.53
CA ASN A 831 -35.54 -13.40 17.91
C ASN A 831 -35.95 -14.84 18.17
N ILE A 832 -36.00 -15.19 19.46
CA ILE A 832 -36.52 -16.48 19.91
C ILE A 832 -37.83 -16.19 20.61
N ILE A 833 -38.93 -16.64 20.01
CA ILE A 833 -40.30 -16.35 20.45
C ILE A 833 -41.00 -17.68 20.77
N ASN A 834 -41.55 -17.78 21.98
CA ASN A 834 -42.44 -18.84 22.44
C ASN A 834 -43.79 -18.20 22.77
N SER A 835 -44.83 -18.51 21.99
CA SER A 835 -46.17 -17.97 22.23
C SER A 835 -47.01 -18.78 23.25
N GLY A 836 -46.57 -19.99 23.61
CA GLY A 836 -47.10 -20.68 24.80
C GLY A 836 -48.40 -21.45 24.57
N GLU A 837 -49.44 -21.20 25.38
CA GLU A 837 -50.75 -21.88 25.30
C GLU A 837 -51.85 -20.92 24.83
N GLY A 838 -52.54 -21.25 23.75
CA GLY A 838 -53.61 -20.44 23.16
C GLY A 838 -53.56 -20.50 21.64
N ASN A 839 -54.44 -19.78 20.95
CA ASN A 839 -54.40 -19.70 19.49
C ASN A 839 -53.65 -18.44 19.08
N ASP A 840 -52.36 -18.57 18.81
CA ASP A 840 -51.47 -17.42 18.68
C ASP A 840 -51.23 -17.02 17.22
N ILE A 841 -50.84 -15.75 17.04
CA ILE A 841 -50.40 -15.21 15.76
C ILE A 841 -49.03 -14.57 15.94
N ILE A 842 -48.01 -15.13 15.29
CA ILE A 842 -46.64 -14.61 15.25
C ILE A 842 -46.35 -14.08 13.86
N ILE A 843 -45.99 -12.80 13.76
CA ILE A 843 -45.60 -12.12 12.53
C ILE A 843 -44.21 -11.54 12.71
N SER A 844 -43.21 -12.19 12.12
CA SER A 844 -41.85 -11.70 12.06
C SER A 844 -41.58 -11.06 10.70
N ASN A 845 -40.92 -9.90 10.69
CA ASN A 845 -40.64 -9.15 9.45
C ASN A 845 -39.18 -9.30 8.96
N GLY A 846 -38.31 -9.98 9.72
CA GLY A 846 -36.95 -10.28 9.28
C GLY A 846 -35.99 -10.75 10.36
N GLY A 847 -34.78 -11.15 9.94
CA GLY A 847 -33.73 -11.71 10.81
C GLY A 847 -33.92 -13.21 11.03
N GLY A 848 -32.85 -13.96 11.34
CA GLY A 848 -32.96 -15.42 11.54
C GLY A 848 -33.60 -15.76 12.88
N ASN A 849 -34.87 -16.13 12.88
CA ASN A 849 -35.68 -16.35 14.07
C ASN A 849 -35.74 -17.81 14.51
N VAL A 850 -36.15 -18.01 15.78
CA VAL A 850 -36.67 -19.28 16.28
C VAL A 850 -38.08 -19.02 16.78
N LEU A 851 -39.07 -19.49 16.04
CA LEU A 851 -40.49 -19.22 16.31
C LEU A 851 -41.18 -20.50 16.76
N TYR A 852 -41.83 -20.47 17.91
CA TYR A 852 -42.56 -21.60 18.46
C TYR A 852 -43.98 -21.18 18.82
N GLY A 853 -44.95 -21.73 18.06
CA GLY A 853 -46.39 -21.49 18.26
C GLY A 853 -46.92 -22.02 19.59
N GLY A 854 -46.36 -23.13 20.07
CA GLY A 854 -46.80 -23.72 21.33
C GLY A 854 -47.99 -24.67 21.15
N ASN A 855 -48.96 -24.57 22.06
CA ASN A 855 -50.17 -25.40 22.09
C ASN A 855 -51.40 -24.56 21.73
N GLY A 856 -52.15 -24.98 20.71
CA GLY A 856 -53.38 -24.36 20.24
C GLY A 856 -53.40 -24.32 18.72
N ASP A 857 -54.34 -23.59 18.12
CA ASP A 857 -54.40 -23.45 16.66
C ASP A 857 -53.64 -22.18 16.23
N ASP A 858 -52.33 -22.32 15.96
CA ASP A 858 -51.42 -21.17 15.77
C ASP A 858 -51.20 -20.76 14.32
N TYR A 859 -50.84 -19.49 14.11
CA TYR A 859 -50.44 -18.91 12.83
C TYR A 859 -49.05 -18.29 12.95
N VAL A 860 -48.05 -18.84 12.27
CA VAL A 860 -46.66 -18.37 12.36
C VAL A 860 -46.16 -17.94 10.98
N TYR A 861 -45.73 -16.67 10.89
CA TYR A 861 -45.10 -16.06 9.72
C TYR A 861 -43.64 -15.70 10.03
N GLY A 862 -42.67 -16.33 9.34
CA GLY A 862 -41.23 -16.24 9.59
C GLY A 862 -40.58 -14.91 9.19
N GLY A 863 -40.98 -14.37 8.04
CA GLY A 863 -40.46 -13.11 7.53
C GLY A 863 -39.34 -13.31 6.53
N GLU A 864 -38.34 -12.42 6.54
CA GLU A 864 -37.16 -12.52 5.69
C GLU A 864 -35.99 -13.17 6.47
N ASN A 865 -35.12 -13.91 5.75
CA ASN A 865 -34.01 -14.74 6.25
C ASN A 865 -34.42 -16.12 6.78
N SER A 866 -33.45 -17.04 6.81
CA SER A 866 -33.66 -18.42 7.28
C SER A 866 -34.09 -18.49 8.74
N ASP A 867 -35.28 -19.01 8.97
CA ASP A 867 -35.90 -19.20 10.28
C ASP A 867 -35.91 -20.68 10.72
N LEU A 868 -36.08 -20.89 12.03
CA LEU A 868 -36.42 -22.19 12.61
C LEU A 868 -37.81 -22.11 13.24
N ILE A 869 -38.78 -22.77 12.62
CA ILE A 869 -40.18 -22.76 13.05
C ILE A 869 -40.52 -24.12 13.69
N LEU A 870 -41.04 -24.08 14.91
CA LEU A 870 -41.46 -25.24 15.69
C LEU A 870 -42.96 -25.16 15.98
N SER A 871 -43.63 -26.31 16.01
CA SER A 871 -45.03 -26.38 16.46
C SER A 871 -45.35 -27.67 17.21
N ASP A 872 -46.24 -27.60 18.20
CA ASP A 872 -46.62 -28.71 19.08
C ASP A 872 -48.09 -29.13 18.89
N LEU A 873 -48.96 -29.02 19.89
CA LEU A 873 -50.32 -29.56 19.81
C LEU A 873 -51.28 -28.56 19.15
N GLY A 874 -52.15 -29.05 18.27
CA GLY A 874 -53.24 -28.25 17.66
C GLY A 874 -53.19 -28.22 16.13
N ASN A 875 -53.93 -27.30 15.52
CA ASN A 875 -54.02 -27.16 14.07
C ASN A 875 -53.30 -25.90 13.57
N ASP A 876 -51.99 -26.01 13.40
CA ASP A 876 -51.14 -24.86 13.10
C ASP A 876 -51.00 -24.59 11.61
N LYS A 877 -50.80 -23.33 11.26
CA LYS A 877 -50.40 -22.89 9.93
C LYS A 877 -49.07 -22.16 10.01
N LEU A 878 -48.10 -22.69 9.28
CA LEU A 878 -46.72 -22.20 9.30
C LEU A 878 -46.30 -21.72 7.91
N ASP A 879 -45.76 -20.52 7.83
CA ASP A 879 -45.26 -19.90 6.60
C ASP A 879 -43.96 -19.14 6.88
N GLY A 880 -42.82 -19.72 6.51
CA GLY A 880 -41.48 -19.13 6.67
C GLY A 880 -41.30 -17.86 5.85
N GLN A 881 -42.08 -17.69 4.78
CA GLN A 881 -41.94 -16.60 3.83
C GLN A 881 -40.59 -16.62 3.11
N GLY A 882 -39.72 -15.63 3.30
CA GLY A 882 -38.50 -15.49 2.51
C GLY A 882 -37.27 -16.03 3.22
N GLY A 883 -36.69 -17.15 2.77
CA GLY A 883 -35.49 -17.68 3.41
C GLY A 883 -35.27 -19.13 3.02
N ASP A 884 -34.17 -19.73 3.47
CA ASP A 884 -34.06 -21.19 3.47
C ASP A 884 -34.45 -21.67 4.87
N ASP A 885 -35.73 -21.97 5.06
CA ASP A 885 -36.34 -22.14 6.38
C ASP A 885 -36.33 -23.58 6.86
N HIS A 886 -36.35 -23.75 8.18
CA HIS A 886 -36.38 -25.05 8.82
C HIS A 886 -37.63 -25.22 9.67
N TYR A 887 -38.36 -26.31 9.44
CA TYR A 887 -39.55 -26.68 10.20
C TYR A 887 -39.26 -27.89 11.06
N LEU A 888 -39.62 -27.86 12.33
CA LEU A 888 -39.38 -28.98 13.25
C LEU A 888 -40.70 -29.40 13.91
N ILE A 889 -41.17 -30.60 13.58
CA ILE A 889 -42.47 -31.11 14.02
C ILE A 889 -42.32 -32.49 14.65
N ASP A 890 -42.83 -32.67 15.87
CA ASP A 890 -42.82 -33.96 16.57
C ASP A 890 -44.18 -34.64 16.62
N GLY A 891 -44.22 -35.88 16.14
CA GLY A 891 -45.39 -36.76 16.14
C GLY A 891 -45.50 -37.67 17.36
N SER A 892 -44.61 -37.55 18.35
CA SER A 892 -44.59 -38.41 19.55
C SER A 892 -45.66 -38.06 20.59
N LYS A 893 -46.14 -36.80 20.62
CA LYS A 893 -47.08 -36.29 21.63
C LYS A 893 -48.37 -35.77 20.99
N GLY A 894 -49.51 -36.14 21.59
CA GLY A 894 -50.86 -35.64 21.30
C GLY A 894 -51.34 -35.76 19.84
N GLY A 895 -52.38 -35.00 19.49
CA GLY A 895 -52.96 -35.00 18.14
C GLY A 895 -53.24 -33.58 17.63
N GLY A 896 -53.34 -33.45 16.29
CA GLY A 896 -53.38 -32.15 15.61
C GLY A 896 -53.00 -32.23 14.14
N ASN A 897 -53.19 -31.15 13.38
CA ASN A 897 -52.88 -31.08 11.96
C ASN A 897 -52.09 -29.81 11.63
N THR A 898 -50.82 -29.95 11.25
CA THR A 898 -49.99 -28.79 10.88
C THR A 898 -49.96 -28.62 9.36
N GLU A 899 -50.26 -27.43 8.86
CA GLU A 899 -50.17 -27.08 7.44
C GLU A 899 -48.99 -26.12 7.20
N ILE A 900 -48.02 -26.54 6.38
CA ILE A 900 -46.88 -25.71 5.97
C ILE A 900 -47.20 -25.11 4.60
N LEU A 901 -47.36 -23.79 4.55
CA LEU A 901 -47.81 -23.04 3.38
C LEU A 901 -46.67 -22.42 2.56
N ASP A 902 -45.46 -22.47 3.09
CA ASP A 902 -44.26 -21.87 2.52
C ASP A 902 -43.87 -22.51 1.17
N GLN A 903 -43.62 -21.65 0.17
CA GLN A 903 -43.27 -22.04 -1.20
C GLN A 903 -42.03 -21.28 -1.74
N VAL A 904 -41.37 -20.49 -0.91
CA VAL A 904 -40.26 -19.61 -1.29
C VAL A 904 -38.99 -20.12 -0.62
N GLY A 905 -37.87 -20.17 -1.36
CA GLY A 905 -36.59 -20.67 -0.86
C GLY A 905 -36.42 -22.20 -0.78
N PHE A 906 -35.29 -22.65 -0.25
CA PHE A 906 -34.93 -24.07 -0.08
C PHE A 906 -35.18 -24.55 1.35
N ASN A 907 -36.44 -24.90 1.62
CA ASN A 907 -36.89 -25.19 2.97
C ASN A 907 -36.70 -26.67 3.34
N ASN A 908 -36.38 -26.91 4.61
CA ASN A 908 -36.10 -28.22 5.17
C ASN A 908 -37.10 -28.54 6.29
N ILE A 909 -37.95 -29.53 6.07
CA ILE A 909 -38.98 -29.97 7.00
C ILE A 909 -38.51 -31.22 7.73
N HIS A 910 -38.28 -31.11 9.04
CA HIS A 910 -37.78 -32.17 9.90
C HIS A 910 -38.93 -32.78 10.71
N LEU A 911 -39.35 -33.98 10.32
CA LEU A 911 -40.45 -34.73 10.92
C LEU A 911 -39.93 -35.80 11.89
N PHE A 912 -40.24 -35.68 13.19
CA PHE A 912 -39.88 -36.65 14.22
C PHE A 912 -41.03 -37.61 14.47
N ASN A 913 -40.74 -38.92 14.46
CA ASN A 913 -41.75 -39.96 14.72
C ASN A 913 -42.90 -39.98 13.69
N PHE A 914 -42.60 -39.64 12.43
CA PHE A 914 -43.52 -39.80 11.29
C PHE A 914 -43.21 -41.05 10.47
N LYS A 915 -44.22 -41.53 9.75
CA LYS A 915 -44.04 -42.57 8.73
C LYS A 915 -43.36 -41.93 7.51
N THR A 916 -42.49 -42.67 6.84
CA THR A 916 -41.80 -42.21 5.63
C THR A 916 -42.69 -42.15 4.38
N GLN A 917 -43.87 -42.75 4.45
CA GLN A 917 -44.87 -42.72 3.37
C GLN A 917 -45.76 -41.49 3.54
N TYR A 918 -46.10 -40.84 2.43
CA TYR A 918 -47.02 -39.71 2.38
C TYR A 918 -48.12 -39.96 1.35
N GLU A 919 -49.23 -39.26 1.52
CA GLU A 919 -50.34 -39.18 0.57
C GLU A 919 -50.24 -37.86 -0.22
N VAL A 920 -50.48 -37.90 -1.53
CA VAL A 920 -50.53 -36.69 -2.36
C VAL A 920 -51.97 -36.21 -2.42
N ILE A 921 -52.19 -34.94 -2.08
CA ILE A 921 -53.50 -34.28 -2.10
C ILE A 921 -53.43 -33.12 -3.10
N GLU A 922 -54.37 -33.10 -4.04
CA GLU A 922 -54.55 -31.99 -4.97
C GLU A 922 -55.78 -31.16 -4.57
N GLU A 923 -55.56 -29.88 -4.25
CA GLU A 923 -56.61 -28.95 -3.84
C GLU A 923 -56.47 -27.64 -4.61
N ARG A 924 -57.49 -27.27 -5.40
CA ARG A 924 -57.58 -25.95 -6.07
C ARG A 924 -56.29 -25.49 -6.78
N GLU A 925 -55.69 -26.40 -7.55
CA GLU A 925 -54.44 -26.21 -8.33
C GLU A 925 -53.13 -26.28 -7.51
N ASP A 926 -53.19 -26.49 -6.20
CA ASP A 926 -52.04 -26.73 -5.34
C ASP A 926 -51.86 -28.23 -5.04
N THR A 927 -50.60 -28.67 -4.94
CA THR A 927 -50.23 -30.04 -4.58
C THR A 927 -49.66 -30.06 -3.18
N TYR A 928 -50.15 -30.98 -2.34
CA TYR A 928 -49.70 -31.17 -0.97
C TYR A 928 -49.23 -32.59 -0.74
N HIS A 929 -48.19 -32.77 0.08
CA HIS A 929 -47.82 -34.06 0.64
C HIS A 929 -48.28 -34.14 2.09
N LEU A 930 -49.14 -35.10 2.40
CA LEU A 930 -49.66 -35.37 3.74
C LEU A 930 -48.86 -36.50 4.40
N TYR A 931 -48.17 -36.19 5.49
CA TYR A 931 -47.44 -37.13 6.32
C TYR A 931 -48.24 -37.44 7.58
N THR A 932 -48.24 -38.71 8.01
CA THR A 932 -48.93 -39.15 9.24
C THR A 932 -47.92 -39.64 10.27
N SER A 933 -48.11 -39.28 11.53
CA SER A 933 -47.28 -39.73 12.64
C SER A 933 -47.34 -41.25 12.80
N GLN A 934 -46.33 -41.85 13.43
CA GLN A 934 -46.33 -43.28 13.77
C GLN A 934 -47.46 -43.64 14.75
N SER A 935 -47.87 -42.69 15.60
CA SER A 935 -49.00 -42.80 16.51
C SER A 935 -50.37 -42.69 15.80
N ASN A 936 -50.41 -42.19 14.55
CA ASN A 936 -51.62 -41.81 13.80
C ASN A 936 -52.45 -40.68 14.45
N LEU A 937 -51.90 -39.97 15.43
CA LEU A 937 -52.60 -38.90 16.11
C LEU A 937 -52.36 -37.54 15.46
N ARG A 938 -51.27 -37.38 14.70
CA ARG A 938 -50.86 -36.10 14.11
C ARG A 938 -50.61 -36.24 12.61
N THR A 939 -50.96 -35.19 11.86
CA THR A 939 -50.65 -35.09 10.43
C THR A 939 -49.91 -33.79 10.12
N VAL A 940 -49.08 -33.83 9.07
CA VAL A 940 -48.40 -32.65 8.53
C VAL A 940 -48.68 -32.58 7.04
N LYS A 941 -49.33 -31.51 6.61
CA LYS A 941 -49.67 -31.21 5.22
C LYS A 941 -48.67 -30.17 4.69
N VAL A 942 -47.75 -30.60 3.83
CA VAL A 942 -46.71 -29.72 3.27
C VAL A 942 -47.09 -29.31 1.85
N LYS A 943 -47.23 -28.01 1.61
CA LYS A 943 -47.48 -27.48 0.26
C LYS A 943 -46.24 -27.65 -0.60
N MET A 944 -46.38 -28.17 -1.82
CA MET A 944 -45.26 -28.36 -2.74
C MET A 944 -45.19 -27.20 -3.74
N PRO A 945 -43.99 -26.66 -4.04
CA PRO A 945 -43.86 -25.56 -5.00
C PRO A 945 -44.15 -26.02 -6.44
N GLN A 946 -44.90 -25.22 -7.19
CA GLN A 946 -45.25 -25.49 -8.59
C GLN A 946 -44.06 -25.19 -9.52
N ASN A 947 -43.26 -26.22 -9.83
CA ASN A 947 -42.31 -26.29 -10.94
C ASN A 947 -41.39 -25.05 -11.13
N ASN A 948 -40.80 -24.54 -10.03
CA ASN A 948 -39.83 -23.45 -10.06
C ASN A 948 -38.44 -23.99 -9.69
N LYS A 949 -37.40 -23.66 -10.48
CA LYS A 949 -36.03 -24.20 -10.26
C LYS A 949 -35.34 -23.67 -8.99
N ASN A 950 -35.94 -22.66 -8.34
CA ASN A 950 -35.32 -21.86 -7.29
C ASN A 950 -36.04 -21.96 -5.92
N SER A 951 -37.03 -22.83 -5.76
CA SER A 951 -37.62 -23.14 -4.45
C SER A 951 -37.95 -24.63 -4.33
N ASN A 952 -37.76 -25.20 -3.13
CA ASN A 952 -37.94 -26.61 -2.88
C ASN A 952 -38.22 -26.89 -1.40
N ASN A 953 -39.24 -27.69 -1.11
CA ASN A 953 -39.55 -28.18 0.23
C ASN A 953 -39.06 -29.61 0.39
N GLN A 954 -37.99 -29.81 1.15
CA GLN A 954 -37.38 -31.12 1.39
C GLN A 954 -37.78 -31.68 2.75
N VAL A 955 -38.32 -32.90 2.77
CA VAL A 955 -38.80 -33.53 4.01
C VAL A 955 -37.84 -34.61 4.51
N TYR A 956 -37.38 -34.46 5.74
CA TYR A 956 -36.48 -35.36 6.45
C TYR A 956 -37.22 -36.06 7.60
N HIS A 957 -36.99 -37.36 7.75
CA HIS A 957 -37.62 -38.17 8.79
C HIS A 957 -36.60 -38.57 9.84
N HIS A 958 -36.93 -38.31 11.10
CA HIS A 958 -36.06 -38.55 12.24
C HIS A 958 -36.77 -39.40 13.30
N GLN A 959 -36.01 -40.21 14.04
CA GLN A 959 -36.55 -40.99 15.17
C GLN A 959 -36.36 -40.28 16.51
N ARG A 960 -35.38 -39.36 16.62
CA ARG A 960 -35.05 -38.61 17.83
C ARG A 960 -34.20 -37.39 17.50
N LEU A 961 -34.12 -36.45 18.44
CA LEU A 961 -33.16 -35.34 18.40
C LEU A 961 -31.70 -35.86 18.46
N PRO A 962 -30.70 -35.04 18.10
CA PRO A 962 -29.30 -35.44 18.12
C PRO A 962 -28.84 -35.86 19.52
N SER A 963 -28.03 -36.92 19.60
CA SER A 963 -27.65 -37.53 20.89
C SER A 963 -26.75 -36.67 21.78
N HIS A 964 -26.11 -35.62 21.23
CA HIS A 964 -25.32 -34.67 22.02
C HIS A 964 -26.19 -33.66 22.78
N MET A 965 -27.46 -33.50 22.41
CA MET A 965 -28.37 -32.63 23.15
C MET A 965 -28.71 -33.23 24.53
N PRO A 966 -28.81 -32.41 25.58
CA PRO A 966 -29.13 -32.85 26.94
C PRO A 966 -30.36 -33.77 27.03
N VAL A 967 -30.26 -34.83 27.85
CA VAL A 967 -31.28 -35.89 27.96
C VAL A 967 -32.68 -35.36 28.29
N HIS A 968 -32.80 -34.27 29.06
CA HIS A 968 -34.10 -33.69 29.41
C HIS A 968 -34.86 -33.12 28.20
N ILE A 969 -34.15 -32.63 27.18
CA ILE A 969 -34.77 -32.10 25.95
C ILE A 969 -35.47 -33.21 25.15
N HIS A 970 -34.95 -34.45 25.21
CA HIS A 970 -35.54 -35.58 24.49
C HIS A 970 -36.89 -36.05 25.05
N ASN A 971 -37.18 -35.76 26.32
CA ASN A 971 -38.37 -36.28 27.00
C ASN A 971 -39.44 -35.21 27.24
N ASP A 972 -39.04 -33.93 27.36
CA ASP A 972 -39.90 -32.90 27.93
C ASP A 972 -40.62 -32.01 26.88
N GLY A 973 -40.40 -32.22 25.57
CA GLY A 973 -41.14 -31.54 24.48
C GLY A 973 -40.45 -30.30 23.89
N MET A 974 -41.04 -29.68 22.86
CA MET A 974 -40.37 -28.65 22.05
C MET A 974 -40.13 -27.33 22.79
N ALA A 975 -40.96 -26.99 23.78
CA ALA A 975 -40.73 -25.83 24.65
C ALA A 975 -39.35 -25.86 25.35
N HIS A 976 -38.88 -27.03 25.78
CA HIS A 976 -37.57 -27.18 26.40
C HIS A 976 -36.42 -27.04 25.38
N LEU A 977 -36.65 -27.45 24.14
CA LEU A 977 -35.70 -27.23 23.05
C LEU A 977 -35.53 -25.74 22.75
N VAL A 978 -36.62 -24.98 22.68
CA VAL A 978 -36.58 -23.52 22.44
C VAL A 978 -35.80 -22.80 23.56
N ARG A 979 -36.04 -23.19 24.82
CA ARG A 979 -35.27 -22.67 25.97
C ARG A 979 -33.78 -23.02 25.88
N TYR A 980 -33.44 -24.25 25.51
CA TYR A 980 -32.05 -24.64 25.27
C TYR A 980 -31.39 -23.83 24.15
N LEU A 981 -32.10 -23.60 23.04
CA LEU A 981 -31.61 -22.78 21.93
C LEU A 981 -31.37 -21.33 22.38
N ALA A 982 -32.23 -20.78 23.23
CA ALA A 982 -32.04 -19.46 23.83
C ALA A 982 -30.78 -19.37 24.71
N GLU A 983 -30.53 -20.40 25.51
CA GLU A 983 -29.30 -20.51 26.30
C GLU A 983 -28.06 -20.60 25.39
N GLN A 984 -28.11 -21.39 24.31
CA GLN A 984 -27.00 -21.51 23.35
C GLN A 984 -26.73 -20.20 22.62
N ARG A 985 -27.77 -19.48 22.19
CA ARG A 985 -27.65 -18.16 21.57
C ARG A 985 -26.98 -17.18 22.52
N GLN A 986 -27.42 -17.13 23.77
CA GLN A 986 -26.83 -16.24 24.78
C GLN A 986 -25.36 -16.58 25.06
N TYR A 987 -25.04 -17.87 25.14
CA TYR A 987 -23.67 -18.34 25.34
C TYR A 987 -22.75 -17.98 24.16
N LYS A 988 -23.20 -18.21 22.92
CA LYS A 988 -22.44 -17.87 21.71
C LYS A 988 -22.26 -16.36 21.54
N LYS A 989 -23.29 -15.55 21.83
CA LYS A 989 -23.20 -14.07 21.81
C LYS A 989 -22.15 -13.54 22.80
N LYS A 990 -21.94 -14.22 23.95
CA LYS A 990 -20.88 -13.88 24.91
C LYS A 990 -19.48 -14.29 24.47
N LEU A 991 -19.34 -15.44 23.79
CA LEU A 991 -18.05 -15.97 23.36
C LEU A 991 -17.52 -15.33 22.07
N ALA A 992 -18.40 -15.13 21.10
CA ALA A 992 -18.09 -14.63 19.77
C ALA A 992 -19.22 -13.69 19.32
N PRO A 993 -19.25 -12.43 19.80
CA PRO A 993 -20.29 -11.46 19.46
C PRO A 993 -20.44 -11.24 17.94
N GLU A 994 -19.36 -11.53 17.21
CA GLU A 994 -19.21 -11.34 15.76
C GLU A 994 -19.84 -12.44 14.91
N GLN A 995 -20.08 -13.62 15.48
CA GLN A 995 -20.58 -14.75 14.72
C GLN A 995 -22.11 -14.73 14.71
N ILE A 996 -22.69 -14.63 13.51
CA ILE A 996 -24.13 -14.81 13.32
C ILE A 996 -24.49 -16.22 13.81
N TRP A 997 -25.36 -16.28 14.81
CA TRP A 997 -25.84 -17.55 15.33
C TRP A 997 -26.91 -18.11 14.41
N HIS A 998 -26.64 -19.26 13.81
CA HIS A 998 -27.62 -20.01 13.04
C HIS A 998 -28.22 -21.10 13.96
N PRO A 999 -29.55 -21.09 14.22
CA PRO A 999 -30.17 -22.08 15.13
C PRO A 999 -29.88 -23.53 14.73
N MET A 1000 -29.81 -23.79 13.42
CA MET A 1000 -29.54 -25.13 12.88
C MET A 1000 -28.13 -25.66 13.19
N ASP A 1001 -27.20 -24.79 13.60
CA ASP A 1001 -25.88 -25.22 14.10
C ASP A 1001 -25.98 -26.11 15.35
N GLU A 1002 -27.04 -26.00 16.15
CA GLU A 1002 -27.21 -26.85 17.34
C GLU A 1002 -27.62 -28.28 16.97
N PHE A 1003 -28.16 -28.48 15.77
CA PHE A 1003 -28.71 -29.74 15.27
C PHE A 1003 -27.75 -30.52 14.36
N LYS A 1004 -26.44 -30.25 14.49
CA LYS A 1004 -25.37 -31.01 13.83
C LYS A 1004 -25.61 -32.51 13.97
N ASN A 1005 -25.52 -33.25 12.87
CA ASN A 1005 -25.85 -34.67 12.67
C ASN A 1005 -27.29 -35.02 12.20
N PHE A 1006 -28.17 -34.06 11.89
CA PHE A 1006 -29.42 -34.35 11.14
C PHE A 1006 -29.20 -34.68 9.66
N SER A 1007 -28.08 -34.26 9.09
CA SER A 1007 -27.57 -34.75 7.81
C SER A 1007 -26.32 -35.60 8.07
N ASN A 1008 -26.18 -36.70 7.33
CA ASN A 1008 -24.90 -37.41 7.20
C ASN A 1008 -23.86 -36.57 6.41
N GLU A 1009 -24.07 -35.27 6.22
CA GLU A 1009 -23.23 -34.36 5.45
C GLU A 1009 -22.87 -33.13 6.28
N LEU A 1010 -22.08 -33.34 7.33
CA LEU A 1010 -21.07 -32.43 7.91
C LEU A 1010 -20.79 -32.95 9.32
N SER A 1011 -19.98 -34.01 9.38
CA SER A 1011 -19.26 -34.33 10.60
C SER A 1011 -18.51 -33.07 11.02
N PHE A 1012 -18.94 -32.41 12.11
CA PHE A 1012 -18.02 -31.58 12.89
C PHE A 1012 -17.02 -32.54 13.50
N SER A 1013 -16.05 -32.86 12.67
CA SER A 1013 -14.89 -33.61 13.03
C SER A 1013 -14.06 -32.69 13.93
N SER A 1014 -13.77 -33.16 15.14
CA SER A 1014 -12.71 -32.60 16.00
C SER A 1014 -11.34 -32.61 15.29
N ILE A 1015 -11.27 -33.26 14.12
CA ILE A 1015 -10.21 -33.21 13.13
C ILE A 1015 -10.56 -32.17 12.05
N LEU A 1016 -9.71 -31.16 11.85
CA LEU A 1016 -9.77 -30.36 10.63
C LEU A 1016 -9.14 -31.17 9.48
N ASP A 1017 -9.97 -31.91 8.73
CA ASP A 1017 -9.54 -32.62 7.51
C ASP A 1017 -9.84 -31.73 6.30
N THR A 1018 -8.79 -31.19 5.66
CA THR A 1018 -8.95 -30.12 4.67
C THR A 1018 -8.01 -30.25 3.47
N LYS A 1019 -8.51 -29.81 2.31
CA LYS A 1019 -7.76 -29.65 1.06
C LYS A 1019 -7.40 -28.19 0.74
N THR A 1020 -7.67 -27.27 1.68
CA THR A 1020 -7.39 -25.84 1.50
C THR A 1020 -5.90 -25.58 1.39
N LYS A 1021 -5.48 -24.82 0.37
CA LYS A 1021 -4.07 -24.54 0.07
C LYS A 1021 -3.35 -23.78 1.20
N ASN A 1022 -3.98 -22.79 1.81
CA ASN A 1022 -3.41 -21.97 2.89
C ASN A 1022 -4.30 -22.04 4.13
N ILE A 1023 -3.71 -22.37 5.28
CA ILE A 1023 -4.42 -22.47 6.56
C ILE A 1023 -3.72 -21.55 7.55
N HIS A 1024 -4.44 -20.56 8.07
CA HIS A 1024 -3.95 -19.62 9.08
C HIS A 1024 -4.73 -19.82 10.38
N ILE A 1025 -4.01 -20.07 11.47
CA ILE A 1025 -4.57 -20.22 12.83
C ILE A 1025 -4.02 -19.06 13.67
N SER A 1026 -4.90 -18.22 14.20
CA SER A 1026 -4.54 -17.02 14.96
C SER A 1026 -4.37 -17.29 16.45
N GLU A 1027 -3.72 -16.37 17.16
CA GLU A 1027 -3.50 -16.37 18.62
C GLU A 1027 -4.82 -16.48 19.41
N ASN A 1028 -5.91 -15.92 18.89
CA ASN A 1028 -7.23 -15.92 19.54
C ASN A 1028 -8.09 -17.14 19.16
N THR A 1029 -7.54 -18.12 18.45
CA THR A 1029 -8.31 -19.32 18.05
C THR A 1029 -8.61 -20.15 19.30
N PRO A 1030 -9.88 -20.49 19.60
CA PRO A 1030 -10.21 -21.33 20.75
C PRO A 1030 -9.51 -22.70 20.63
N PHE A 1031 -9.37 -23.41 21.74
CA PHE A 1031 -8.70 -24.73 21.83
C PHE A 1031 -9.41 -25.88 21.08
N ARG A 1032 -10.25 -25.57 20.09
CA ARG A 1032 -10.94 -26.56 19.25
C ARG A 1032 -10.09 -26.93 18.03
N ARG A 1033 -10.30 -28.11 17.47
CA ARG A 1033 -9.55 -28.68 16.32
C ARG A 1033 -8.08 -28.95 16.65
N LEU A 1034 -7.81 -29.57 17.81
CA LEU A 1034 -6.44 -29.85 18.27
C LEU A 1034 -5.74 -30.92 17.41
N PHE A 1035 -6.48 -31.64 16.57
CA PHE A 1035 -5.95 -32.48 15.51
C PHE A 1035 -6.23 -31.90 14.11
N ILE A 1036 -5.20 -31.71 13.30
CA ILE A 1036 -5.31 -31.17 11.94
C ILE A 1036 -4.71 -32.15 10.95
N ARG A 1037 -5.48 -32.51 9.91
CA ARG A 1037 -5.06 -33.41 8.85
C ARG A 1037 -5.10 -32.70 7.50
N THR A 1038 -3.95 -32.61 6.84
CA THR A 1038 -3.81 -31.92 5.55
C THR A 1038 -3.74 -32.95 4.43
N ARG A 1039 -4.52 -32.76 3.35
CA ARG A 1039 -4.55 -33.63 2.16
C ARG A 1039 -4.63 -32.80 0.88
N GLY A 1040 -3.99 -33.23 -0.21
CA GLY A 1040 -4.09 -32.55 -1.51
C GLY A 1040 -2.73 -32.36 -2.19
N PRO A 1041 -2.66 -31.57 -3.28
CA PRO A 1041 -1.42 -31.39 -4.05
C PRO A 1041 -0.40 -30.45 -3.38
N GLU A 1042 -0.84 -29.32 -2.80
CA GLU A 1042 0.04 -28.34 -2.14
C GLU A 1042 -0.69 -27.70 -0.95
N GLN A 1043 -0.09 -27.69 0.24
CA GLN A 1043 -0.67 -27.01 1.42
C GLN A 1043 0.36 -26.34 2.34
N LYS A 1044 0.01 -25.17 2.85
CA LYS A 1044 0.80 -24.39 3.83
C LYS A 1044 -0.04 -24.06 5.05
N VAL A 1045 0.49 -24.35 6.23
CA VAL A 1045 -0.15 -24.12 7.53
C VAL A 1045 0.71 -23.17 8.35
N TRP A 1046 0.08 -22.12 8.90
CA TRP A 1046 0.69 -21.19 9.84
C TRP A 1046 -0.11 -21.20 11.14
N ASP A 1047 0.50 -21.65 12.23
CA ASP A 1047 -0.14 -21.69 13.54
C ASP A 1047 0.51 -20.70 14.51
N LYS A 1048 -0.27 -19.71 14.96
CA LYS A 1048 0.11 -18.75 16.00
C LYS A 1048 -0.63 -18.96 17.32
N SER A 1049 -1.41 -20.04 17.47
CA SER A 1049 -2.30 -20.22 18.62
C SER A 1049 -1.60 -20.58 19.93
N GLY A 1050 -0.41 -21.21 19.89
CA GLY A 1050 0.32 -21.61 21.10
C GLY A 1050 -0.32 -22.74 21.92
N ILE A 1051 -1.34 -23.43 21.40
CA ILE A 1051 -2.15 -24.39 22.18
C ILE A 1051 -1.53 -25.80 22.22
N GLY A 1052 -0.50 -26.08 21.40
CA GLY A 1052 0.09 -27.40 21.26
C GLY A 1052 -0.85 -28.38 20.54
N ARG A 1053 -0.69 -28.52 19.22
CA ARG A 1053 -1.57 -29.32 18.34
C ARG A 1053 -0.87 -30.54 17.75
N VAL A 1054 -1.69 -31.48 17.28
CA VAL A 1054 -1.23 -32.61 16.46
C VAL A 1054 -1.53 -32.29 14.99
N PHE A 1055 -0.50 -32.27 14.16
CA PHE A 1055 -0.60 -32.07 12.71
C PHE A 1055 -0.19 -33.34 11.98
N LYS A 1056 -1.06 -33.85 11.11
CA LYS A 1056 -0.80 -34.98 10.22
C LYS A 1056 -0.80 -34.51 8.77
N ALA A 1057 0.39 -34.23 8.24
CA ALA A 1057 0.58 -33.79 6.86
C ALA A 1057 0.60 -34.95 5.87
N GLN A 1058 -0.39 -34.94 4.97
CA GLN A 1058 -0.55 -35.92 3.89
C GLN A 1058 -0.72 -35.26 2.51
N ALA A 1059 -0.53 -33.94 2.40
CA ALA A 1059 -0.43 -33.26 1.12
C ALA A 1059 0.86 -33.64 0.38
N VAL A 1060 0.86 -33.66 -0.96
CA VAL A 1060 2.02 -34.07 -1.80
C VAL A 1060 3.21 -33.13 -1.62
N ILE A 1061 2.97 -31.82 -1.51
CA ILE A 1061 3.97 -30.80 -1.18
C ILE A 1061 3.38 -29.91 -0.07
N GLY A 1062 4.20 -29.46 0.89
CA GLY A 1062 3.69 -28.51 1.86
C GLY A 1062 4.67 -27.93 2.87
N ALA A 1063 4.12 -27.13 3.78
CA ALA A 1063 4.84 -26.63 4.95
C ALA A 1063 3.90 -26.48 6.14
N ILE A 1064 4.34 -26.89 7.33
CA ILE A 1064 3.70 -26.53 8.60
C ILE A 1064 4.67 -25.64 9.35
N SER A 1065 4.23 -24.42 9.67
CA SER A 1065 5.06 -23.39 10.29
C SER A 1065 4.42 -22.86 11.55
N ILE A 1066 5.07 -23.11 12.68
CA ILE A 1066 4.84 -22.38 13.93
C ILE A 1066 5.94 -21.30 14.02
N PRO A 1067 5.60 -20.01 14.10
CA PRO A 1067 6.62 -18.95 14.17
C PRO A 1067 7.43 -18.98 15.46
N ASP A 1068 8.65 -18.43 15.39
CA ASP A 1068 9.49 -18.18 16.56
C ASP A 1068 8.77 -17.27 17.57
N GLY A 1069 8.94 -17.54 18.86
CA GLY A 1069 8.27 -16.81 19.96
C GLY A 1069 6.87 -17.32 20.35
N ILE A 1070 6.36 -18.37 19.68
CA ILE A 1070 5.10 -19.01 20.04
C ILE A 1070 5.38 -20.29 20.83
N TYR A 1071 4.97 -20.31 22.11
CA TYR A 1071 5.13 -21.48 22.99
C TYR A 1071 4.01 -22.50 22.81
N GLY A 1072 4.34 -23.78 22.66
CA GLY A 1072 3.37 -24.88 22.69
C GLY A 1072 4.01 -26.22 22.33
N ASN A 1073 3.58 -27.30 22.98
CA ASN A 1073 4.11 -28.64 22.69
C ASN A 1073 3.35 -29.27 21.51
N ASN A 1074 3.92 -29.30 20.32
CA ASN A 1074 3.27 -29.76 19.08
C ASN A 1074 3.75 -31.14 18.63
N VAL A 1075 2.91 -31.82 17.85
CA VAL A 1075 3.28 -33.05 17.13
C VAL A 1075 3.14 -32.78 15.64
N LEU A 1076 4.27 -32.74 14.94
CA LEU A 1076 4.39 -32.44 13.51
C LEU A 1076 4.74 -33.73 12.76
N TYR A 1077 3.75 -34.34 12.13
CA TYR A 1077 3.93 -35.56 11.35
C TYR A 1077 3.82 -35.28 9.86
N ALA A 1078 4.76 -35.79 9.08
CA ALA A 1078 4.72 -35.81 7.62
C ALA A 1078 4.85 -37.24 7.09
N SER A 1079 3.94 -37.59 6.18
CA SER A 1079 3.90 -38.90 5.50
C SER A 1079 4.80 -38.91 4.25
N THR A 1080 4.48 -39.62 3.17
CA THR A 1080 5.40 -39.84 2.02
C THR A 1080 5.52 -38.65 1.06
N SER A 1081 5.49 -37.41 1.55
CA SER A 1081 5.38 -36.18 0.74
C SER A 1081 6.52 -35.18 0.94
N ASP A 1082 6.67 -34.18 0.07
CA ASP A 1082 7.68 -33.13 0.21
C ASP A 1082 7.18 -32.01 1.15
N THR A 1083 7.30 -32.21 2.46
CA THR A 1083 6.76 -31.29 3.48
C THR A 1083 7.84 -30.78 4.43
N ASN A 1084 7.94 -29.45 4.56
CA ASN A 1084 8.79 -28.81 5.56
C ASN A 1084 8.04 -28.65 6.89
N LEU A 1085 8.71 -28.93 8.01
CA LEU A 1085 8.14 -28.81 9.36
C LEU A 1085 8.99 -27.83 10.17
N TYR A 1086 8.36 -26.75 10.66
CA TYR A 1086 8.98 -25.75 11.52
C TYR A 1086 8.22 -25.70 12.84
N GLY A 1087 8.87 -26.16 13.93
CA GLY A 1087 8.35 -26.08 15.29
C GLY A 1087 8.77 -24.77 15.97
N GLY A 1088 7.90 -24.27 16.85
CA GLY A 1088 8.10 -23.02 17.58
C GLY A 1088 8.93 -23.23 18.84
N GLU A 1089 8.59 -22.51 19.90
CA GLU A 1089 9.15 -22.74 21.23
C GLU A 1089 8.36 -23.84 21.97
N GLY A 1090 9.03 -24.80 22.59
CA GLY A 1090 8.36 -25.86 23.36
C GLY A 1090 9.00 -27.24 23.21
N ASN A 1091 8.37 -28.27 23.78
CA ASN A 1091 8.82 -29.66 23.62
C ASN A 1091 8.06 -30.32 22.46
N ASP A 1092 8.50 -30.03 21.23
CA ASP A 1092 7.87 -30.50 20.00
C ASP A 1092 8.33 -31.91 19.59
N VAL A 1093 7.48 -32.61 18.84
CA VAL A 1093 7.75 -33.91 18.24
C VAL A 1093 7.64 -33.79 16.72
N PHE A 1094 8.72 -34.14 16.02
CA PHE A 1094 8.78 -34.19 14.56
C PHE A 1094 8.86 -35.64 14.08
N ILE A 1095 7.97 -36.05 13.17
CA ILE A 1095 7.96 -37.41 12.62
C ILE A 1095 7.97 -37.34 11.10
N SER A 1096 9.08 -37.79 10.51
CA SER A 1096 9.24 -37.94 9.06
C SER A 1096 9.08 -39.41 8.69
N ASN A 1097 7.88 -39.77 8.25
CA ASN A 1097 7.51 -41.13 7.87
C ASN A 1097 7.58 -41.32 6.34
N GLY A 1098 8.73 -40.96 5.76
CA GLY A 1098 8.98 -41.03 4.32
C GLY A 1098 8.98 -39.68 3.59
N SER A 1099 8.72 -38.56 4.27
CA SER A 1099 8.65 -37.22 3.66
C SER A 1099 10.02 -36.63 3.33
N ASN A 1100 10.18 -35.97 2.19
CA ASN A 1100 11.36 -35.13 2.02
C ASN A 1100 11.12 -33.72 2.55
N GLY A 1101 12.15 -33.07 3.08
CA GLY A 1101 12.01 -31.69 3.50
C GLY A 1101 12.90 -31.30 4.67
N LEU A 1102 12.73 -30.03 5.05
CA LEU A 1102 13.41 -29.36 6.14
C LEU A 1102 12.67 -29.60 7.45
N LEU A 1103 13.41 -29.92 8.50
CA LEU A 1103 12.92 -30.03 9.87
C LEU A 1103 13.70 -29.03 10.73
N THR A 1104 13.01 -28.07 11.33
CA THR A 1104 13.65 -26.99 12.10
C THR A 1104 12.94 -26.79 13.43
N ASP A 1105 13.69 -26.70 14.52
CA ASP A 1105 13.22 -26.28 15.84
C ASP A 1105 13.56 -24.81 16.12
N ALA A 1106 12.89 -24.18 17.09
CA ALA A 1106 13.34 -22.91 17.66
C ALA A 1106 14.05 -23.10 19.02
N SER A 1107 13.36 -23.65 20.02
CA SER A 1107 13.93 -23.95 21.35
C SER A 1107 13.13 -25.03 22.10
N GLY A 1108 13.70 -25.63 23.16
CA GLY A 1108 13.05 -26.65 24.01
C GLY A 1108 13.67 -28.04 23.89
N LYS A 1109 12.98 -29.08 24.39
CA LYS A 1109 13.44 -30.47 24.36
C LYS A 1109 12.69 -31.26 23.28
N ASN A 1110 13.17 -31.19 22.04
CA ASN A 1110 12.46 -31.72 20.88
C ASN A 1110 12.86 -33.16 20.53
N SER A 1111 11.92 -33.92 19.98
CA SER A 1111 12.13 -35.30 19.51
C SER A 1111 11.93 -35.41 18.00
N PHE A 1112 12.95 -35.84 17.26
CA PHE A 1112 12.88 -36.09 15.82
C PHE A 1112 12.88 -37.60 15.55
N ILE A 1113 11.90 -38.10 14.80
CA ILE A 1113 11.80 -39.52 14.42
C ILE A 1113 11.86 -39.62 12.90
N ILE A 1114 12.87 -40.31 12.38
CA ILE A 1114 13.04 -40.50 10.93
C ILE A 1114 12.94 -41.97 10.56
N ASN A 1115 12.04 -42.30 9.63
CA ASN A 1115 11.91 -43.63 9.07
C ASN A 1115 12.95 -43.87 7.96
N GLY A 1116 13.89 -44.80 8.19
CA GLY A 1116 14.94 -45.17 7.24
C GLY A 1116 14.56 -46.26 6.23
N GLU A 1117 13.39 -46.87 6.33
CA GLU A 1117 12.94 -47.96 5.44
C GLU A 1117 12.41 -47.47 4.07
N ILE A 1118 12.23 -46.15 3.91
CA ILE A 1118 11.69 -45.52 2.70
C ILE A 1118 12.78 -44.67 2.07
N VAL A 1119 12.96 -44.69 0.74
CA VAL A 1119 13.95 -43.81 0.08
C VAL A 1119 13.62 -42.34 0.30
N GLY A 1120 14.61 -41.46 0.39
CA GLY A 1120 14.41 -40.00 0.41
C GLY A 1120 15.40 -39.27 1.31
N TRP A 1121 15.13 -38.01 1.62
CA TRP A 1121 16.07 -37.15 2.33
C TRP A 1121 15.40 -36.20 3.32
N ASN A 1122 16.05 -35.95 4.46
CA ASN A 1122 15.70 -34.85 5.36
C ASN A 1122 16.93 -34.03 5.74
N SER A 1123 16.73 -32.73 5.94
CA SER A 1123 17.74 -31.83 6.49
C SER A 1123 17.21 -31.24 7.80
N LEU A 1124 17.91 -31.52 8.89
CA LEU A 1124 17.57 -31.06 10.24
C LEU A 1124 18.45 -29.88 10.61
N TYR A 1125 17.82 -28.77 10.98
CA TYR A 1125 18.50 -27.58 11.50
C TYR A 1125 18.21 -27.46 12.99
N SER A 1126 19.24 -27.75 13.80
CA SER A 1126 19.15 -27.71 15.26
C SER A 1126 19.59 -26.35 15.78
N LEU A 1127 18.68 -25.50 16.26
CA LEU A 1127 18.96 -24.09 16.56
C LEU A 1127 19.22 -23.78 18.05
N GLY A 1128 19.13 -24.72 18.98
CA GLY A 1128 19.63 -24.50 20.36
C GLY A 1128 19.04 -25.31 21.50
N GLY A 1129 18.12 -26.25 21.25
CA GLY A 1129 17.46 -27.07 22.28
C GLY A 1129 18.15 -28.40 22.66
N GLU A 1130 17.61 -29.08 23.68
CA GLU A 1130 17.99 -30.46 24.04
C GLU A 1130 17.30 -31.45 23.09
N ASN A 1131 17.83 -31.55 21.88
CA ASN A 1131 17.20 -32.32 20.81
C ASN A 1131 17.62 -33.80 20.82
N THR A 1132 16.66 -34.71 20.66
CA THR A 1132 16.91 -36.14 20.46
C THR A 1132 16.45 -36.58 19.07
N VAL A 1133 17.33 -37.24 18.32
CA VAL A 1133 17.08 -37.70 16.95
C VAL A 1133 17.10 -39.21 16.91
N TYR A 1134 15.93 -39.81 16.72
CA TYR A 1134 15.73 -41.24 16.56
C TYR A 1134 15.78 -41.63 15.08
N LEU A 1135 16.82 -42.39 14.71
CA LEU A 1135 17.05 -42.89 13.36
C LEU A 1135 16.66 -44.37 13.28
N ILE A 1136 15.52 -44.68 12.66
CA ILE A 1136 15.01 -46.05 12.54
C ILE A 1136 15.60 -46.71 11.30
N ASN A 1137 16.29 -47.85 11.46
CA ASN A 1137 16.92 -48.59 10.36
C ASN A 1137 17.98 -47.82 9.57
N PHE A 1138 18.76 -46.96 10.25
CA PHE A 1138 19.94 -46.30 9.68
C PHE A 1138 21.24 -47.00 10.08
N ASN A 1139 22.23 -46.92 9.19
CA ASN A 1139 23.59 -47.36 9.49
C ASN A 1139 24.21 -46.51 10.60
N LYS A 1140 25.04 -47.14 11.43
CA LYS A 1140 25.75 -46.47 12.52
C LYS A 1140 26.88 -45.56 12.03
N ASP A 1141 27.31 -45.76 10.78
CA ASP A 1141 28.36 -44.96 10.16
C ASP A 1141 27.82 -43.57 9.77
N VAL A 1142 28.56 -42.53 10.15
CA VAL A 1142 28.22 -41.13 9.88
C VAL A 1142 29.32 -40.47 9.05
N ILE A 1143 28.92 -39.72 8.01
CA ILE A 1143 29.83 -38.88 7.25
C ILE A 1143 29.77 -37.48 7.83
N ARG A 1144 30.92 -36.97 8.29
CA ARG A 1144 31.06 -35.59 8.77
C ARG A 1144 31.68 -34.73 7.68
N GLU A 1145 30.98 -33.67 7.29
CA GLU A 1145 31.51 -32.63 6.39
C GLU A 1145 31.86 -31.38 7.20
N GLU A 1146 33.06 -30.83 6.95
CA GLU A 1146 33.51 -29.59 7.58
C GLU A 1146 32.67 -28.38 7.12
N PRO A 1147 32.55 -27.33 7.95
CA PRO A 1147 31.75 -26.15 7.63
C PRO A 1147 32.21 -25.45 6.34
N ASP A 1148 31.25 -25.00 5.54
CA ASP A 1148 31.54 -24.08 4.43
C ASP A 1148 31.63 -22.62 4.92
N HIS A 1149 32.29 -21.77 4.14
CA HIS A 1149 32.51 -20.35 4.47
C HIS A 1149 31.22 -19.51 4.56
N ARG A 1150 30.04 -20.08 4.28
CA ARG A 1150 28.75 -19.35 4.27
C ARG A 1150 27.89 -19.63 5.51
N SER A 1151 27.89 -20.86 6.02
CA SER A 1151 26.96 -21.28 7.09
C SER A 1151 27.62 -21.51 8.45
N ASN A 1152 28.94 -21.72 8.50
CA ASN A 1152 29.68 -22.12 9.72
C ASN A 1152 29.13 -23.37 10.45
N ALA A 1153 28.15 -24.10 9.89
CA ALA A 1153 27.58 -25.30 10.49
C ALA A 1153 28.34 -26.56 10.08
N THR A 1154 28.62 -27.44 11.05
CA THR A 1154 29.13 -28.81 10.79
C THR A 1154 27.96 -29.68 10.32
N ARG A 1155 28.18 -30.50 9.29
CA ARG A 1155 27.14 -31.37 8.73
C ARG A 1155 27.43 -32.83 9.03
N TYR A 1156 26.45 -33.54 9.58
CA TYR A 1156 26.50 -34.99 9.80
C TYR A 1156 25.49 -35.68 8.90
N ILE A 1157 25.95 -36.63 8.10
CA ILE A 1157 25.12 -37.33 7.12
C ILE A 1157 25.03 -38.80 7.52
N TYR A 1158 23.80 -39.24 7.81
CA TYR A 1158 23.45 -40.64 8.07
C TYR A 1158 22.75 -41.23 6.85
N THR A 1159 22.99 -42.51 6.58
CA THR A 1159 22.36 -43.22 5.46
C THR A 1159 21.76 -44.55 5.91
N SER A 1160 20.63 -44.95 5.32
CA SER A 1160 20.03 -46.27 5.53
C SER A 1160 20.38 -47.22 4.38
N ASP A 1161 20.24 -48.52 4.62
CA ASP A 1161 20.43 -49.56 3.60
C ASP A 1161 19.43 -49.45 2.43
N GLN A 1162 18.28 -48.81 2.67
CA GLN A 1162 17.27 -48.53 1.64
C GLN A 1162 17.53 -47.21 0.90
N GLY A 1163 18.62 -46.49 1.18
CA GLY A 1163 18.98 -45.26 0.46
C GLY A 1163 18.31 -43.98 1.00
N ARG A 1164 17.78 -44.00 2.23
CA ARG A 1164 17.37 -42.77 2.94
C ARG A 1164 18.62 -42.02 3.41
N SER A 1165 18.64 -40.70 3.31
CA SER A 1165 19.72 -39.86 3.85
C SER A 1165 19.19 -38.78 4.79
N VAL A 1166 19.85 -38.59 5.92
CA VAL A 1166 19.52 -37.52 6.88
C VAL A 1166 20.75 -36.66 7.09
N LYS A 1167 20.62 -35.35 6.83
CA LYS A 1167 21.66 -34.36 7.08
C LYS A 1167 21.30 -33.57 8.33
N ILE A 1168 22.16 -33.58 9.34
CA ILE A 1168 21.99 -32.83 10.57
C ILE A 1168 22.99 -31.67 10.55
N PHE A 1169 22.47 -30.44 10.59
CA PHE A 1169 23.26 -29.21 10.67
C PHE A 1169 23.44 -28.83 12.13
N GLN A 1170 24.69 -28.79 12.57
CA GLN A 1170 25.09 -28.36 13.90
C GLN A 1170 25.79 -27.00 13.82
N TYR A 1171 25.16 -25.96 14.36
CA TYR A 1171 25.72 -24.60 14.38
C TYR A 1171 26.70 -24.39 15.54
N PRO A 1172 27.68 -23.49 15.41
CA PRO A 1172 28.58 -23.12 16.50
C PRO A 1172 27.79 -22.60 17.71
N ASN A 1173 28.19 -23.00 18.92
CA ASN A 1173 27.55 -22.60 20.19
C ASN A 1173 26.13 -23.14 20.44
N THR A 1174 25.69 -24.17 19.70
CA THR A 1174 24.44 -24.91 19.98
C THR A 1174 24.73 -26.25 20.68
N ILE A 1175 23.78 -26.75 21.47
CA ILE A 1175 23.88 -28.09 22.08
C ILE A 1175 23.79 -29.14 20.97
N ALA A 1176 24.70 -30.12 20.97
CA ALA A 1176 24.67 -31.21 20.00
C ALA A 1176 23.44 -32.09 20.23
N PRO A 1177 22.67 -32.44 19.18
CA PRO A 1177 21.55 -33.36 19.34
C PRO A 1177 22.04 -34.76 19.73
N THR A 1178 21.28 -35.43 20.59
CA THR A 1178 21.51 -36.83 20.93
C THR A 1178 20.96 -37.71 19.81
N VAL A 1179 21.81 -38.46 19.11
CA VAL A 1179 21.39 -39.37 18.03
C VAL A 1179 21.24 -40.80 18.58
N VAL A 1180 20.06 -41.39 18.40
CA VAL A 1180 19.71 -42.74 18.86
C VAL A 1180 19.35 -43.59 17.64
N HIS A 1181 20.07 -44.71 17.44
CA HIS A 1181 19.77 -45.66 16.38
C HIS A 1181 18.77 -46.71 16.89
N VAL A 1182 17.67 -46.91 16.15
CA VAL A 1182 16.61 -47.86 16.50
C VAL A 1182 16.53 -48.92 15.39
N GLN A 1183 16.70 -50.19 15.73
CA GLN A 1183 16.64 -51.27 14.73
C GLN A 1183 15.21 -51.61 14.30
N SER A 1184 14.25 -51.55 15.22
CA SER A 1184 12.85 -51.80 14.91
C SER A 1184 11.96 -51.23 16.00
N LEU A 1185 10.76 -50.76 15.63
CA LEU A 1185 9.75 -50.31 16.59
C LEU A 1185 9.01 -51.52 17.22
N GLU A 1186 8.74 -51.46 18.53
CA GLU A 1186 7.91 -52.46 19.23
C GLU A 1186 6.46 -52.53 18.67
N GLY A 1187 5.83 -53.71 18.70
CA GLY A 1187 4.48 -53.95 18.18
C GLY A 1187 4.35 -55.31 17.49
N GLN A 1188 3.18 -55.65 16.94
CA GLN A 1188 3.02 -56.90 16.17
C GLN A 1188 3.98 -56.93 14.97
N ASN A 1189 4.72 -58.03 14.82
CA ASN A 1189 5.78 -58.21 13.81
C ASN A 1189 5.29 -58.10 12.36
N GLU A 1190 3.97 -58.19 12.12
CA GLU A 1190 3.37 -58.11 10.78
C GLU A 1190 3.19 -56.66 10.26
N HIS A 1191 3.31 -55.64 11.12
CA HIS A 1191 3.15 -54.24 10.72
C HIS A 1191 4.49 -53.60 10.31
N SER A 1192 4.49 -52.84 9.22
CA SER A 1192 5.66 -52.06 8.77
C SER A 1192 5.98 -50.90 9.73
N THR A 1193 7.21 -50.40 9.70
CA THR A 1193 7.60 -49.21 10.49
C THR A 1193 6.71 -48.01 10.15
N GLN A 1194 6.30 -47.89 8.88
CA GLN A 1194 5.37 -46.86 8.44
C GLN A 1194 4.01 -46.97 9.15
N GLN A 1195 3.41 -48.17 9.17
CA GLN A 1195 2.12 -48.41 9.85
C GLN A 1195 2.22 -48.16 11.36
N LYS A 1196 3.34 -48.53 11.98
CA LYS A 1196 3.59 -48.31 13.41
C LYS A 1196 3.67 -46.81 13.75
N LEU A 1197 4.36 -46.01 12.93
CA LEU A 1197 4.44 -44.56 13.11
C LEU A 1197 3.10 -43.86 12.81
N ASP A 1198 2.34 -44.32 11.82
CA ASP A 1198 0.99 -43.84 11.57
C ASP A 1198 0.08 -44.07 12.78
N HIS A 1199 0.14 -45.27 13.37
CA HIS A 1199 -0.63 -45.63 14.55
C HIS A 1199 -0.22 -44.79 15.78
N LEU A 1200 1.07 -44.52 15.95
CA LEU A 1200 1.60 -43.68 17.03
C LEU A 1200 1.01 -42.26 16.97
N VAL A 1201 0.97 -41.65 15.78
CA VAL A 1201 0.40 -40.30 15.62
C VAL A 1201 -1.11 -40.28 15.77
N GLU A 1202 -1.83 -41.30 15.28
CA GLU A 1202 -3.27 -41.41 15.54
C GLU A 1202 -3.56 -41.62 17.03
N THR A 1203 -2.67 -42.28 17.77
CA THR A 1203 -2.80 -42.42 19.24
C THR A 1203 -2.58 -41.09 19.95
N LEU A 1204 -1.53 -40.34 19.59
CA LEU A 1204 -1.30 -38.98 20.12
C LEU A 1204 -2.44 -38.02 19.76
N ALA A 1205 -2.97 -38.12 18.55
CA ALA A 1205 -4.15 -37.38 18.13
C ALA A 1205 -5.37 -37.77 18.99
N THR A 1206 -5.60 -39.05 19.24
CA THR A 1206 -6.71 -39.51 20.08
C THR A 1206 -6.61 -38.96 21.51
N LEU A 1207 -5.42 -38.96 22.10
CA LEU A 1207 -5.19 -38.35 23.42
C LEU A 1207 -5.51 -36.85 23.40
N ARG A 1208 -5.05 -36.14 22.37
CA ARG A 1208 -5.32 -34.71 22.24
C ARG A 1208 -6.80 -34.40 21.98
N LEU A 1209 -7.49 -35.26 21.24
CA LEU A 1209 -8.93 -35.18 21.02
C LEU A 1209 -9.72 -35.44 22.31
N GLN A 1210 -9.26 -36.36 23.16
CA GLN A 1210 -9.86 -36.57 24.48
C GLN A 1210 -9.70 -35.35 25.38
N ASP A 1211 -8.57 -34.64 25.34
CA ASP A 1211 -8.42 -33.37 26.05
C ASP A 1211 -9.44 -32.32 25.55
N GLU A 1212 -9.65 -32.25 24.23
CA GLU A 1212 -10.64 -31.34 23.63
C GLU A 1212 -12.08 -31.69 24.08
N GLU A 1213 -12.43 -32.98 24.11
CA GLU A 1213 -13.74 -33.49 24.55
C GLU A 1213 -13.98 -33.28 26.05
N ASN A 1214 -12.96 -33.49 26.88
CA ASN A 1214 -13.05 -33.35 28.34
C ASN A 1214 -13.12 -31.88 28.79
N CYS A 1215 -12.72 -30.94 27.94
CA CYS A 1215 -12.69 -29.51 28.26
C CYS A 1215 -13.86 -28.71 27.65
N ILE A 1216 -14.87 -29.38 27.07
CA ILE A 1216 -16.07 -28.71 26.55
C ILE A 1216 -16.80 -27.97 27.70
N GLY A 1217 -16.67 -26.64 27.73
CA GLY A 1217 -17.28 -25.77 28.76
C GLY A 1217 -16.31 -25.24 29.83
N ILE A 1218 -15.02 -25.57 29.78
CA ILE A 1218 -13.99 -25.09 30.72
C ILE A 1218 -13.15 -23.99 30.02
N GLN A 1219 -12.91 -22.87 30.70
CA GLN A 1219 -12.33 -21.63 30.12
C GLN A 1219 -10.80 -21.50 30.22
N ASP A 1220 -10.04 -22.53 30.59
CA ASP A 1220 -8.66 -22.32 31.05
C ASP A 1220 -7.61 -23.02 30.16
N ILE A 1221 -6.88 -22.23 29.36
CA ILE A 1221 -5.81 -22.68 28.45
C ILE A 1221 -4.61 -23.24 29.23
N GLU A 1222 -4.32 -22.69 30.40
CA GLU A 1222 -3.23 -23.16 31.28
C GLU A 1222 -3.46 -24.62 31.71
N HIS A 1223 -4.72 -25.01 31.91
CA HIS A 1223 -5.10 -26.37 32.28
C HIS A 1223 -4.89 -27.40 31.16
N LEU A 1224 -5.02 -26.98 29.90
CA LEU A 1224 -4.81 -27.81 28.71
C LEU A 1224 -3.32 -28.02 28.39
N GLN A 1225 -2.47 -27.05 28.72
CA GLN A 1225 -1.02 -27.13 28.49
C GLN A 1225 -0.31 -27.93 29.60
N LEU A 1226 -0.76 -27.85 30.86
CA LEU A 1226 -0.08 -28.44 32.02
C LEU A 1226 0.12 -29.98 31.94
N ASN A 1227 -0.74 -30.68 31.20
CA ASN A 1227 -0.73 -32.14 31.08
C ASN A 1227 -0.30 -32.66 29.69
N TRP A 1228 -0.12 -31.78 28.71
CA TRP A 1228 0.19 -32.18 27.34
C TRP A 1228 1.71 -32.15 27.08
N GLU A 1229 2.36 -33.31 27.28
CA GLU A 1229 3.82 -33.49 27.14
C GLU A 1229 4.17 -34.61 26.13
N PRO A 1230 3.93 -34.38 24.81
CA PRO A 1230 4.10 -35.39 23.77
C PRO A 1230 5.55 -35.88 23.63
N ALA A 1231 6.55 -35.02 23.82
CA ALA A 1231 7.96 -35.42 23.74
C ALA A 1231 8.34 -36.47 24.79
N ASN A 1232 7.80 -36.36 26.02
CA ASN A 1232 8.03 -37.35 27.08
C ASN A 1232 7.34 -38.68 26.78
N LEU A 1233 6.13 -38.65 26.19
CA LEU A 1233 5.43 -39.86 25.76
C LEU A 1233 6.23 -40.61 24.67
N ILE A 1234 6.75 -39.86 23.70
CA ILE A 1234 7.60 -40.39 22.62
C ILE A 1234 8.91 -40.93 23.15
N ASP A 1235 9.64 -40.18 23.99
CA ASP A 1235 10.91 -40.64 24.55
C ASP A 1235 10.74 -41.95 25.32
N ASN A 1236 9.65 -42.10 26.08
CA ASN A 1236 9.35 -43.33 26.81
C ASN A 1236 8.99 -44.50 25.88
N TYR A 1237 8.30 -44.22 24.77
CA TYR A 1237 8.01 -45.22 23.75
C TYR A 1237 9.29 -45.67 23.03
N MET A 1238 10.12 -44.71 22.61
CA MET A 1238 11.35 -44.99 21.86
C MET A 1238 12.41 -45.67 22.72
N LYS A 1239 12.52 -45.36 24.02
CA LYS A 1239 13.43 -46.06 24.95
C LYS A 1239 13.10 -47.53 25.17
N LYS A 1240 11.85 -47.94 24.95
CA LYS A 1240 11.48 -49.37 24.96
C LYS A 1240 11.85 -50.07 23.66
N ALA A 1241 11.87 -49.33 22.55
CA ALA A 1241 12.17 -49.83 21.21
C ALA A 1241 13.67 -49.80 20.83
N SER A 1242 14.45 -48.91 21.44
CA SER A 1242 15.93 -48.81 21.30
C SER A 1242 16.64 -49.83 22.17
#